data_AF-A0A564ILK3-F1
#
_entry.id   AF-A0A564ILK3-F1
#
_cell.length_a   1.000
_cell.length_b   1.000
_cell.length_c   1.000
_cell.angle_alpha   90.00
_cell.angle_beta   90.00
_cell.angle_gamma   90.00
#
_symmetry.space_group_name_H-M   'P 1'
#
loop_
_entity.id
_entity.type
_entity.pdbx_description
1 polymer ?
#
loop_
_entity_poly.entity_id
_entity_poly.type
_entity_poly.pdbx_seq_one_letter_code
_entity_poly.pdbx_strand_id
1 'polypeptide(L)'
;MDISRQFINNPIRVWLTILLLGIGGIFALLNIGRLEDPAFTIKTAVVITHYPGASAQQVEEEVTLPLENALQQLPYLDNVSSISSNGLSQITVNIASNYHSSELPQIWDELRRRVGDAARMFPPGVASPFVNDDFGDVFGFFFAISGESFTNPELVRYAEQLRRELVLVPGVGKVAIGGAIPQQINIDISLAKMTARGITLNQLAAILSRLNVVSNAGEIKSGSESIRLHPTGEFENIDELGDLLISPHGSGSATRLRDIATLSRGLSESPSSIYHANGRQAVTMGVSFIPGVNVIDVGRALESKLDQMSAEKPAGIKIDLFYDQAAEVAHSVNGFITNFLMALAIVVGVLLIFMGVRSGIIIALSLALNVLGTLLIMYLWGIELQRISLGALIIALSMLVDNAIVIVEGVLIARQQGSTLLTAINYVIRRSALPLLGATVIAILAFAPIGLSQDSTGEYCKSLFQVLLISLMLSWFSALTITPVLIKWWLFKGQQPPAETSDTDPYSGRFYRIYQQILHTLLMRKAITLTVMTALLAASIWGFSSVRQNFFPSSNTPIFFVDLWLPYGTDIATTEKMASDIETSINGQPGVVTTIATVGQGSMRFILTYSGQRQYSNYAQIMVRMDDQRSINTLTQHVDSYIARNYPQVNASSKRVMFGPSGDSAIEVRIKGPDPDRLRLLASQVGDILSADPATDGVRNDWQNRSKVIRPQYSASLGRELGVDKQDIDNALEMNFSGSRAGLYREGADLLPVVVRPPAAERQDANHLNNVLVWSQNRQQYIPLSNVVSGFNLEWEDPLILRRDRSRVLTVQTDPDPLSNQTSGDILARVKPQIDALALPHGYSIEWGGDAENSSEAQQGLFTTLPLGYLVMFVITVLMFSSLKNAVAIWLTVPLALIGVTPGFLLTGIPFGFMALIGLLSLSGMLIRNGIVLVEEIEQQKQEKPQQEAIIYAATSRLRPILLTAFTTVLGLAPLLLDVFFQSMAVVIMFGLGFATILTLLVLPVIYACFHNKSLSHQVLRV
;
A
#
# COMPACT_ATOMS: atom_id res chain seq x y z
N MET A 1 -14.22 -19.40 42.46
CA MET A 1 -15.15 -19.20 41.34
C MET A 1 -16.06 -20.42 41.22
N ASP A 2 -17.39 -20.22 41.34
CA ASP A 2 -18.41 -21.30 41.26
C ASP A 2 -18.88 -21.62 39.83
N ILE A 3 -18.42 -20.85 38.84
CA ILE A 3 -18.85 -20.99 37.43
C ILE A 3 -18.48 -22.37 36.87
N SER A 4 -17.24 -22.84 37.09
CA SER A 4 -16.80 -24.16 36.63
C SER A 4 -17.60 -25.30 37.27
N ARG A 5 -17.95 -25.19 38.57
CA ARG A 5 -18.82 -26.17 39.25
C ARG A 5 -20.22 -26.23 38.63
N GLN A 6 -20.78 -25.08 38.24
CA GLN A 6 -22.09 -25.04 37.58
C GLN A 6 -22.07 -25.72 36.20
N PHE A 7 -20.99 -25.60 35.43
CA PHE A 7 -20.82 -26.30 34.15
C PHE A 7 -20.58 -27.80 34.33
N ILE A 8 -19.81 -28.21 35.36
CA ILE A 8 -19.56 -29.64 35.67
C ILE A 8 -20.82 -30.38 36.14
N ASN A 9 -21.73 -29.68 36.82
CA ASN A 9 -22.97 -30.25 37.36
C ASN A 9 -24.13 -30.22 36.36
N ASN A 10 -24.13 -29.30 35.38
CA ASN A 10 -25.21 -29.16 34.40
C ASN A 10 -24.73 -29.43 32.96
N PRO A 11 -24.79 -30.69 32.48
CA PRO A 11 -24.25 -31.08 31.16
C PRO A 11 -24.96 -30.39 29.98
N ILE A 12 -26.21 -29.96 30.15
CA ILE A 12 -26.99 -29.25 29.12
C ILE A 12 -26.33 -27.92 28.72
N ARG A 13 -25.81 -27.16 29.69
CA ARG A 13 -25.16 -25.86 29.44
C ARG A 13 -23.92 -26.01 28.56
N VAL A 14 -23.14 -27.06 28.83
CA VAL A 14 -21.92 -27.38 28.06
C VAL A 14 -22.28 -27.78 26.63
N TRP A 15 -23.30 -28.63 26.44
CA TRP A 15 -23.77 -29.02 25.12
C TRP A 15 -24.29 -27.83 24.31
N LEU A 16 -25.04 -26.91 24.93
CA LEU A 16 -25.48 -25.67 24.28
C LEU A 16 -24.30 -24.82 23.85
N THR A 17 -23.27 -24.65 24.69
CA THR A 17 -22.06 -23.91 24.32
C THR A 17 -21.31 -24.59 23.18
N ILE A 18 -21.14 -25.91 23.22
CA ILE A 18 -20.49 -26.69 22.15
C ILE A 18 -21.28 -26.56 20.83
N LEU A 19 -22.61 -26.67 20.87
CA LEU A 19 -23.45 -26.52 19.68
C LEU A 19 -23.40 -25.10 19.12
N LEU A 20 -23.46 -24.09 20.00
CA LEU A 20 -23.39 -22.68 19.59
C LEU A 20 -22.05 -22.34 18.95
N LEU A 21 -20.93 -22.72 19.59
CA LEU A 21 -19.60 -22.46 19.04
C LEU A 21 -19.33 -23.32 17.80
N GLY A 22 -19.75 -24.59 17.81
CA GLY A 22 -19.55 -25.52 16.70
C GLY A 22 -20.38 -25.17 15.46
N ILE A 23 -21.71 -25.18 15.58
CA ILE A 23 -22.63 -24.88 14.46
C ILE A 23 -22.50 -23.42 14.06
N GLY A 24 -22.46 -22.50 15.03
CA GLY A 24 -22.27 -21.08 14.75
C GLY A 24 -20.93 -20.79 14.06
N GLY A 25 -19.85 -21.45 14.47
CA GLY A 25 -18.56 -21.31 13.81
C GLY A 25 -18.52 -21.89 12.40
N ILE A 26 -19.18 -23.03 12.15
CA ILE A 26 -19.33 -23.58 10.80
C ILE A 26 -20.16 -22.63 9.93
N PHE A 27 -21.25 -22.08 10.46
CA PHE A 27 -22.06 -21.07 9.76
C PHE A 27 -21.22 -19.83 9.42
N ALA A 28 -20.41 -19.34 10.36
CA ALA A 28 -19.53 -18.21 10.13
C ALA A 28 -18.46 -18.51 9.08
N LEU A 29 -17.82 -19.68 9.12
CA LEU A 29 -16.81 -20.09 8.12
C LEU A 29 -17.34 -20.05 6.68
N LEU A 30 -18.64 -20.32 6.50
CA LEU A 30 -19.29 -20.33 5.19
C LEU A 30 -19.74 -18.94 4.72
N ASN A 31 -20.01 -18.00 5.63
CA ASN A 31 -20.64 -16.71 5.31
C ASN A 31 -19.76 -15.47 5.59
N ILE A 32 -18.59 -15.64 6.21
CA ILE A 32 -17.69 -14.52 6.50
C ILE A 32 -17.09 -13.94 5.23
N GLY A 33 -17.01 -12.61 5.16
CA GLY A 33 -16.40 -11.88 4.05
C GLY A 33 -14.92 -12.23 3.89
N ARG A 34 -14.42 -12.19 2.65
CA ARG A 34 -13.05 -12.55 2.29
C ARG A 34 -12.42 -11.41 1.50
N LEU A 35 -11.26 -10.95 1.96
CA LEU A 35 -10.43 -9.95 1.29
C LEU A 35 -8.98 -10.44 1.21
N GLU A 36 -8.20 -9.83 0.33
CA GLU A 36 -6.77 -10.10 0.22
C GLU A 36 -6.03 -9.53 1.44
N ASP A 37 -6.19 -8.23 1.64
CA ASP A 37 -5.58 -7.45 2.71
C ASP A 37 -6.66 -6.68 3.51
N PRO A 38 -6.37 -6.24 4.75
CA PRO A 38 -7.22 -5.31 5.46
C PRO A 38 -7.47 -4.04 4.65
N ALA A 39 -8.72 -3.60 4.55
CA ALA A 39 -9.02 -2.30 3.97
C ALA A 39 -8.38 -1.20 4.83
N PHE A 40 -7.48 -0.40 4.24
CA PHE A 40 -7.03 0.87 4.82
C PHE A 40 -7.44 2.01 3.91
N THR A 41 -7.68 3.18 4.52
CA THR A 41 -8.23 4.31 3.79
C THR A 41 -7.11 5.14 3.18
N ILE A 42 -7.17 5.42 1.87
CA ILE A 42 -6.25 6.38 1.23
C ILE A 42 -6.72 7.79 1.59
N LYS A 43 -5.84 8.56 2.26
CA LYS A 43 -6.14 9.89 2.82
C LYS A 43 -5.53 11.00 1.96
N THR A 44 -5.62 10.84 0.63
CA THR A 44 -4.95 11.70 -0.35
C THR A 44 -5.95 12.22 -1.38
N ALA A 45 -5.90 13.53 -1.65
CA ALA A 45 -6.64 14.18 -2.71
C ALA A 45 -5.69 14.93 -3.67
N VAL A 46 -6.11 15.14 -4.92
CA VAL A 46 -5.32 15.89 -5.90
C VAL A 46 -6.09 17.11 -6.38
N VAL A 47 -5.45 18.27 -6.37
CA VAL A 47 -5.97 19.53 -6.93
C VAL A 47 -5.25 19.83 -8.22
N ILE A 48 -5.98 19.95 -9.32
CA ILE A 48 -5.45 20.21 -10.67
C ILE A 48 -5.95 21.58 -11.13
N THR A 49 -5.04 22.45 -11.57
CA THR A 49 -5.38 23.77 -12.08
C THR A 49 -4.60 24.05 -13.36
N HIS A 50 -5.29 24.39 -14.45
CA HIS A 50 -4.66 24.75 -15.71
C HIS A 50 -4.42 26.27 -15.78
N TYR A 51 -3.26 26.67 -16.25
CA TYR A 51 -2.91 28.07 -16.55
C TYR A 51 -2.19 28.18 -17.90
N PRO A 52 -2.91 27.92 -19.02
CA PRO A 52 -2.30 27.77 -20.34
C PRO A 52 -1.40 28.96 -20.72
N GLY A 53 -0.22 28.67 -21.25
CA GLY A 53 0.76 29.67 -21.69
C GLY A 53 1.71 30.21 -20.61
N ALA A 54 1.48 29.90 -19.32
CA ALA A 54 2.38 30.29 -18.23
C ALA A 54 3.60 29.35 -18.11
N SER A 55 4.77 29.90 -17.78
CA SER A 55 5.95 29.09 -17.46
C SER A 55 5.78 28.33 -16.14
N ALA A 56 6.55 27.27 -15.92
CA ALA A 56 6.53 26.53 -14.65
C ALA A 56 6.70 27.45 -13.42
N GLN A 57 7.54 28.49 -13.52
CA GLN A 57 7.73 29.48 -12.46
C GLN A 57 6.51 30.39 -12.26
N GLN A 58 5.85 30.84 -13.32
CA GLN A 58 4.63 31.64 -13.18
C GLN A 58 3.49 30.82 -12.57
N VAL A 59 3.34 29.56 -13.00
CA VAL A 59 2.38 28.63 -12.40
C VAL A 59 2.68 28.42 -10.92
N GLU A 60 3.96 28.26 -10.57
CA GLU A 60 4.41 28.13 -9.19
C GLU A 60 3.98 29.33 -8.34
N GLU A 61 4.31 30.54 -8.77
CA GLU A 61 4.17 31.77 -7.99
C GLU A 61 2.73 32.28 -7.96
N GLU A 62 1.99 32.19 -9.08
CA GLU A 62 0.68 32.80 -9.25
C GLU A 62 -0.50 31.85 -8.96
N VAL A 63 -0.28 30.54 -9.02
CA VAL A 63 -1.36 29.53 -8.84
C VAL A 63 -1.03 28.56 -7.71
N THR A 64 0.09 27.86 -7.80
CA THR A 64 0.47 26.81 -6.85
C THR A 64 0.69 27.37 -5.45
N LEU A 65 1.45 28.45 -5.30
CA LEU A 65 1.75 29.06 -4.01
C LEU A 65 0.49 29.60 -3.28
N PRO A 66 -0.43 30.34 -3.93
CA PRO A 66 -1.70 30.73 -3.31
C PRO A 66 -2.55 29.54 -2.86
N LEU A 67 -2.61 28.47 -3.66
CA LEU A 67 -3.30 27.24 -3.28
C LEU A 67 -2.63 26.56 -2.09
N GLU A 68 -1.30 26.37 -2.11
CA GLU A 68 -0.55 25.81 -0.99
C GLU A 68 -0.81 26.59 0.31
N ASN A 69 -0.84 27.92 0.25
CA ASN A 69 -1.10 28.78 1.40
C ASN A 69 -2.53 28.62 1.94
N ALA A 70 -3.52 28.37 1.09
CA ALA A 70 -4.88 28.08 1.51
C ALA A 70 -5.01 26.67 2.11
N LEU A 71 -4.33 25.69 1.51
CA LEU A 71 -4.33 24.29 1.96
C LEU A 71 -3.64 24.10 3.31
N GLN A 72 -2.54 24.82 3.55
CA GLN A 72 -1.84 24.85 4.84
C GLN A 72 -2.70 25.37 6.01
N GLN A 73 -3.82 26.04 5.75
CA GLN A 73 -4.75 26.47 6.80
C GLN A 73 -5.66 25.34 7.29
N LEU A 74 -5.66 24.18 6.63
CA LEU A 74 -6.42 23.01 7.05
C LEU A 74 -5.74 22.37 8.28
N PRO A 75 -6.43 22.25 9.43
CA PRO A 75 -5.86 21.65 10.64
C PRO A 75 -5.61 20.15 10.52
N TYR A 76 -6.16 19.51 9.48
CA TYR A 76 -6.10 18.08 9.22
C TYR A 76 -4.93 17.67 8.32
N LEU A 77 -4.19 18.64 7.79
CA LEU A 77 -3.14 18.44 6.81
C LEU A 77 -1.90 17.79 7.45
N ASP A 78 -1.35 16.77 6.78
CA ASP A 78 -0.02 16.23 7.09
C ASP A 78 1.05 16.95 6.27
N ASN A 79 0.97 16.81 4.95
CA ASN A 79 1.90 17.46 4.04
C ASN A 79 1.23 17.83 2.71
N VAL A 80 1.82 18.82 2.04
CA VAL A 80 1.44 19.19 0.67
C VAL A 80 2.66 19.04 -0.22
N SER A 81 2.51 18.27 -1.30
CA SER A 81 3.48 18.23 -2.40
C SER A 81 2.86 18.78 -3.67
N SER A 82 3.62 19.55 -4.43
CA SER A 82 3.13 20.17 -5.66
C SER A 82 4.14 20.08 -6.78
N ILE A 83 3.62 20.03 -8.00
CA ILE A 83 4.37 20.19 -9.24
C ILE A 83 3.76 21.34 -10.00
N SER A 84 4.62 22.25 -10.40
CA SER A 84 4.30 23.29 -11.37
C SER A 84 5.05 22.96 -12.66
N SER A 85 4.31 22.72 -13.73
CA SER A 85 4.84 22.55 -15.08
C SER A 85 4.21 23.59 -16.00
N ASN A 86 4.66 23.63 -17.26
CA ASN A 86 4.20 24.62 -18.23
C ASN A 86 2.67 24.57 -18.37
N GLY A 87 2.02 25.63 -17.89
CA GLY A 87 0.57 25.81 -17.85
C GLY A 87 -0.24 24.82 -17.02
N LEU A 88 0.37 24.11 -16.08
CA LEU A 88 -0.32 23.12 -15.24
C LEU A 88 0.22 23.10 -13.80
N SER A 89 -0.67 23.28 -12.83
CA SER A 89 -0.43 23.08 -11.41
C SER A 89 -1.11 21.79 -10.94
N GLN A 90 -0.35 20.90 -10.31
CA GLN A 90 -0.85 19.68 -9.67
C GLN A 90 -0.41 19.66 -8.21
N ILE A 91 -1.36 19.64 -7.28
CA ILE A 91 -1.10 19.63 -5.85
C ILE A 91 -1.67 18.35 -5.25
N THR A 92 -0.81 17.55 -4.61
CA THR A 92 -1.20 16.38 -3.84
C THR A 92 -1.31 16.77 -2.37
N VAL A 93 -2.49 16.55 -1.80
CA VAL A 93 -2.84 16.90 -0.42
C VAL A 93 -2.94 15.62 0.39
N ASN A 94 -2.05 15.44 1.36
CA ASN A 94 -2.07 14.31 2.28
C ASN A 94 -2.64 14.74 3.63
N ILE A 95 -3.66 14.04 4.09
CA ILE A 95 -4.31 14.26 5.39
C ILE A 95 -3.64 13.38 6.44
N ALA A 96 -3.53 13.90 7.66
CA ALA A 96 -2.89 13.22 8.77
C ALA A 96 -3.50 11.85 9.05
N SER A 97 -2.64 10.91 9.41
CA SER A 97 -2.97 9.49 9.52
C SER A 97 -3.96 9.18 10.65
N ASN A 98 -4.17 10.10 11.59
CA ASN A 98 -5.08 9.97 12.72
C ASN A 98 -6.57 10.14 12.40
N TYR A 99 -6.93 10.63 11.21
CA TYR A 99 -8.34 10.80 10.79
C TYR A 99 -8.90 9.53 10.15
N HIS A 100 -10.14 9.17 10.46
CA HIS A 100 -10.75 7.93 9.96
C HIS A 100 -11.57 8.13 8.68
N SER A 101 -11.89 7.04 7.98
CA SER A 101 -12.68 7.05 6.73
C SER A 101 -14.01 7.78 6.83
N SER A 102 -14.66 7.73 7.99
CA SER A 102 -15.93 8.42 8.23
C SER A 102 -15.83 9.95 8.26
N GLU A 103 -14.65 10.50 8.52
CA GLU A 103 -14.41 11.94 8.64
C GLU A 103 -13.93 12.56 7.31
N LEU A 104 -13.35 11.75 6.42
CA LEU A 104 -12.80 12.21 5.14
C LEU A 104 -13.78 12.98 4.25
N PRO A 105 -15.06 12.56 4.07
CA PRO A 105 -15.98 13.32 3.22
C PRO A 105 -16.13 14.79 3.65
N GLN A 106 -16.19 15.03 4.97
CA GLN A 106 -16.27 16.40 5.51
C GLN A 106 -14.96 17.17 5.31
N ILE A 107 -13.80 16.50 5.40
CA ILE A 107 -12.49 17.10 5.14
C ILE A 107 -12.38 17.48 3.65
N TRP A 108 -12.87 16.64 2.73
CA TRP A 108 -12.91 16.91 1.30
C TRP A 108 -13.85 18.07 0.94
N ASP A 109 -14.98 18.19 1.64
CA ASP A 109 -15.86 19.35 1.50
C ASP A 109 -15.17 20.65 1.95
N GLU A 110 -14.43 20.63 3.06
CA GLU A 110 -13.66 21.81 3.48
C GLU A 110 -12.53 22.14 2.52
N LEU A 111 -11.80 21.13 2.04
CA LEU A 111 -10.77 21.26 1.02
C LEU A 111 -11.32 21.98 -0.21
N ARG A 112 -12.46 21.52 -0.74
CA ARG A 112 -13.11 22.12 -1.93
C ARG A 112 -13.52 23.57 -1.69
N ARG A 113 -14.02 23.91 -0.50
CA ARG A 113 -14.33 25.30 -0.11
C ARG A 113 -13.07 26.17 -0.10
N ARG A 114 -11.99 25.73 0.54
CA ARG A 114 -10.72 26.48 0.62
C ARG A 114 -10.11 26.73 -0.75
N VAL A 115 -10.10 25.70 -1.61
CA VAL A 115 -9.62 25.80 -2.99
C VAL A 115 -10.49 26.78 -3.79
N GLY A 116 -11.82 26.71 -3.64
CA GLY A 116 -12.74 27.64 -4.30
C GLY A 116 -12.58 29.11 -3.86
N ASP A 117 -12.26 29.35 -2.58
CA ASP A 117 -12.00 30.70 -2.08
C ASP A 117 -10.65 31.24 -2.57
N ALA A 118 -9.61 30.39 -2.59
CA ALA A 118 -8.30 30.75 -3.13
C ALA A 118 -8.35 31.08 -4.63
N ALA A 119 -9.18 30.37 -5.39
CA ALA A 119 -9.34 30.57 -6.82
C ALA A 119 -9.82 31.98 -7.20
N ARG A 120 -10.44 32.72 -6.29
CA ARG A 120 -10.90 34.11 -6.53
C ARG A 120 -9.76 35.11 -6.66
N MET A 121 -8.56 34.75 -6.18
CA MET A 121 -7.36 35.59 -6.25
C MET A 121 -6.52 35.34 -7.50
N PHE A 122 -6.89 34.35 -8.32
CA PHE A 122 -6.10 33.99 -9.49
C PHE A 122 -6.09 35.10 -10.55
N PRO A 123 -4.98 35.24 -11.28
CA PRO A 123 -4.92 36.12 -12.44
C PRO A 123 -5.90 35.66 -13.54
N PRO A 124 -6.29 36.57 -14.45
CA PRO A 124 -7.10 36.20 -15.60
C PRO A 124 -6.36 35.17 -16.47
N GLY A 125 -7.08 34.16 -16.96
CA GLY A 125 -6.52 33.09 -17.79
C GLY A 125 -6.29 31.76 -17.06
N VAL A 126 -6.37 31.75 -15.72
CA VAL A 126 -6.35 30.52 -14.92
C VAL A 126 -7.72 29.84 -14.98
N ALA A 127 -7.73 28.54 -15.29
CA ALA A 127 -8.96 27.74 -15.25
C ALA A 127 -9.40 27.47 -13.80
N SER A 128 -10.68 27.21 -13.59
CA SER A 128 -11.16 26.83 -12.26
C SER A 128 -10.47 25.54 -11.78
N PRO A 129 -9.99 25.49 -10.53
CA PRO A 129 -9.31 24.32 -9.99
C PRO A 129 -10.29 23.15 -9.84
N PHE A 130 -9.82 21.94 -10.16
CA PHE A 130 -10.55 20.69 -9.99
C PHE A 130 -9.97 19.92 -8.79
N VAL A 131 -10.82 19.52 -7.85
CA VAL A 131 -10.44 18.69 -6.70
C VAL A 131 -10.92 17.26 -6.97
N ASN A 132 -9.95 16.34 -7.07
CA ASN A 132 -10.15 14.90 -7.18
C ASN A 132 -9.98 14.24 -5.80
N ASP A 133 -11.09 14.05 -5.12
CA ASP A 133 -11.24 13.34 -3.84
C ASP A 133 -11.38 11.82 -4.02
N ASP A 134 -11.73 11.36 -5.22
CA ASP A 134 -11.78 9.95 -5.61
C ASP A 134 -10.40 9.38 -5.99
N PHE A 135 -9.32 10.14 -5.80
CA PHE A 135 -7.96 9.69 -6.13
C PHE A 135 -7.58 8.38 -5.39
N GLY A 136 -8.24 8.07 -4.28
CA GLY A 136 -8.04 6.86 -3.49
C GLY A 136 -8.72 5.59 -4.01
N ASP A 137 -9.51 5.65 -5.08
CA ASP A 137 -10.22 4.47 -5.62
C ASP A 137 -9.24 3.37 -6.07
N VAL A 138 -9.58 2.11 -5.75
CA VAL A 138 -8.84 0.92 -6.22
C VAL A 138 -9.72 0.11 -7.16
N PHE A 139 -9.29 -0.02 -8.41
CA PHE A 139 -9.97 -0.74 -9.48
C PHE A 139 -9.56 -2.22 -9.50
N GLY A 140 -10.07 -2.99 -8.53
CA GLY A 140 -9.74 -4.41 -8.33
C GLY A 140 -10.08 -5.34 -9.48
N PHE A 141 -10.80 -4.88 -10.50
CA PHE A 141 -11.00 -5.61 -11.75
C PHE A 141 -10.60 -4.73 -12.93
N PHE A 142 -9.46 -5.02 -13.54
CA PHE A 142 -8.79 -4.18 -14.53
C PHE A 142 -8.41 -4.96 -15.78
N PHE A 143 -8.87 -4.48 -16.94
CA PHE A 143 -8.67 -5.16 -18.22
C PHE A 143 -8.48 -4.17 -19.38
N ALA A 144 -7.88 -4.65 -20.47
CA ALA A 144 -7.70 -3.91 -21.70
C ALA A 144 -8.70 -4.36 -22.77
N ILE A 145 -9.13 -3.42 -23.60
CA ILE A 145 -9.98 -3.63 -24.77
C ILE A 145 -9.15 -3.22 -25.99
N SER A 146 -8.84 -4.17 -26.86
CA SER A 146 -8.01 -3.97 -28.05
C SER A 146 -8.70 -4.52 -29.31
N GLY A 147 -8.34 -4.03 -30.50
CA GLY A 147 -8.88 -4.53 -31.76
C GLY A 147 -8.05 -4.13 -32.97
N GLU A 148 -7.72 -5.08 -33.85
CA GLU A 148 -6.81 -4.85 -34.99
C GLU A 148 -7.37 -3.89 -36.05
N SER A 149 -8.69 -3.83 -36.20
CA SER A 149 -9.38 -3.00 -37.21
C SER A 149 -10.24 -1.90 -36.59
N PHE A 150 -10.05 -1.61 -35.30
CA PHE A 150 -10.83 -0.63 -34.56
C PHE A 150 -10.00 0.59 -34.21
N THR A 151 -10.55 1.76 -34.45
CA THR A 151 -9.97 3.04 -34.05
C THR A 151 -10.22 3.30 -32.56
N ASN A 152 -9.38 4.13 -31.92
CA ASN A 152 -9.58 4.50 -30.52
C ASN A 152 -11.02 4.97 -30.18
N PRO A 153 -11.68 5.82 -30.99
CA PRO A 153 -13.07 6.21 -30.72
C PRO A 153 -14.08 5.06 -30.76
N GLU A 154 -13.87 4.06 -31.63
CA GLU A 154 -14.73 2.88 -31.69
C GLU A 154 -14.54 2.00 -30.45
N LEU A 155 -13.30 1.85 -30.00
CA LEU A 155 -12.98 1.16 -28.74
C LEU A 155 -13.59 1.89 -27.54
N VAL A 156 -13.49 3.22 -27.49
CA VAL A 156 -14.10 4.05 -26.43
C VAL A 156 -15.62 3.92 -26.45
N ARG A 157 -16.27 3.93 -27.61
CA ARG A 157 -17.72 3.75 -27.72
C ARG A 157 -18.18 2.39 -27.20
N TYR A 158 -17.43 1.33 -27.51
CA TYR A 158 -17.69 0.01 -26.97
C TYR A 158 -17.44 -0.05 -25.47
N ALA A 159 -16.35 0.56 -24.98
CA ALA A 159 -16.06 0.68 -23.55
C ALA A 159 -17.17 1.43 -22.80
N GLU A 160 -17.73 2.49 -23.39
CA GLU A 160 -18.86 3.24 -22.83
C GLU A 160 -20.15 2.42 -22.76
N GLN A 161 -20.42 1.61 -23.79
CA GLN A 161 -21.52 0.63 -23.75
C GLN A 161 -21.32 -0.38 -22.61
N LEU A 162 -20.11 -0.93 -22.49
CA LEU A 162 -19.76 -1.87 -21.45
C LEU A 162 -19.85 -1.24 -20.05
N ARG A 163 -19.38 0.00 -19.88
CA ARG A 163 -19.48 0.78 -18.64
C ARG A 163 -20.92 0.86 -18.14
N ARG A 164 -21.88 1.18 -19.02
CA ARG A 164 -23.30 1.29 -18.67
C ARG A 164 -23.87 -0.02 -18.11
N GLU A 165 -23.41 -1.15 -18.60
CA GLU A 165 -23.86 -2.47 -18.15
C GLU A 165 -23.13 -2.95 -16.89
N LEU A 166 -21.83 -2.70 -16.77
CA LEU A 166 -21.04 -3.12 -15.61
C LEU A 166 -21.38 -2.33 -14.34
N VAL A 167 -21.75 -1.04 -14.46
CA VAL A 167 -22.21 -0.22 -13.32
C VAL A 167 -23.47 -0.79 -12.67
N LEU A 168 -24.30 -1.53 -13.41
CA LEU A 168 -25.53 -2.14 -12.89
C LEU A 168 -25.28 -3.44 -12.11
N VAL A 169 -24.06 -3.98 -12.13
CA VAL A 169 -23.73 -5.21 -11.39
C VAL A 169 -23.71 -4.92 -9.88
N PRO A 170 -24.46 -5.68 -9.06
CA PRO A 170 -24.48 -5.47 -7.62
C PRO A 170 -23.07 -5.56 -7.00
N GLY A 171 -22.69 -4.55 -6.23
CA GLY A 171 -21.37 -4.47 -5.59
C GLY A 171 -20.30 -3.69 -6.36
N VAL A 172 -20.60 -3.26 -7.59
CA VAL A 172 -19.75 -2.31 -8.34
C VAL A 172 -19.98 -0.89 -7.82
N GLY A 173 -18.89 -0.20 -7.48
CA GLY A 173 -18.90 1.19 -7.02
C GLY A 173 -18.74 2.16 -8.19
N LYS A 174 -17.65 2.02 -8.94
CA LYS A 174 -17.30 2.92 -10.04
C LYS A 174 -16.66 2.14 -11.19
N VAL A 175 -16.90 2.59 -12.41
CA VAL A 175 -16.24 2.08 -13.60
C VAL A 175 -15.60 3.24 -14.34
N ALA A 176 -14.29 3.17 -14.55
CA ALA A 176 -13.52 4.21 -15.22
C ALA A 176 -12.82 3.67 -16.46
N ILE A 177 -12.65 4.54 -17.46
CA ILE A 177 -12.07 4.23 -18.76
C ILE A 177 -10.74 4.97 -18.89
N GLY A 178 -9.66 4.26 -19.21
CA GLY A 178 -8.33 4.81 -19.46
C GLY A 178 -7.98 4.79 -20.95
N GLY A 179 -7.21 5.78 -21.43
CA GLY A 179 -6.76 5.84 -22.83
C GLY A 179 -7.80 6.31 -23.84
N ALA A 180 -8.85 7.01 -23.39
CA ALA A 180 -9.81 7.67 -24.27
C ALA A 180 -9.19 8.96 -24.85
N ILE A 181 -8.85 8.95 -26.14
CA ILE A 181 -8.26 10.12 -26.80
C ILE A 181 -9.40 11.04 -27.26
N PRO A 182 -9.43 12.33 -26.85
CA PRO A 182 -10.47 13.25 -27.28
C PRO A 182 -10.50 13.40 -28.80
N GLN A 183 -11.71 13.32 -29.37
CA GLN A 183 -11.95 13.65 -30.77
C GLN A 183 -12.07 15.16 -30.96
N GLN A 184 -11.65 15.65 -32.12
CA GLN A 184 -11.78 17.05 -32.50
C GLN A 184 -12.08 17.20 -34.00
N ILE A 185 -12.66 18.34 -34.38
CA ILE A 185 -12.82 18.74 -35.78
C ILE A 185 -11.66 19.66 -36.13
N ASN A 186 -10.81 19.21 -37.05
CA ASN A 186 -9.70 19.98 -37.57
C ASN A 186 -10.14 20.77 -38.80
N ILE A 187 -9.91 22.07 -38.78
CA ILE A 187 -10.08 22.96 -39.92
C ILE A 187 -8.67 23.41 -40.35
N ASP A 188 -8.13 22.75 -41.36
CA ASP A 188 -6.81 23.03 -41.91
C ASP A 188 -6.92 24.15 -42.96
N ILE A 189 -6.55 25.38 -42.60
CA ILE A 189 -6.73 26.60 -43.41
C ILE A 189 -5.41 27.06 -43.99
N SER A 190 -5.37 27.25 -45.31
CA SER A 190 -4.19 27.86 -45.95
C SER A 190 -4.10 29.34 -45.62
N LEU A 191 -3.03 29.75 -44.95
CA LEU A 191 -2.75 31.15 -44.57
C LEU A 191 -2.67 32.06 -45.79
N ALA A 192 -2.10 31.57 -46.91
CA ALA A 192 -2.00 32.32 -48.15
C ALA A 192 -3.37 32.66 -48.74
N LYS A 193 -4.30 31.69 -48.75
CA LYS A 193 -5.67 31.90 -49.22
C LYS A 193 -6.47 32.84 -48.31
N MET A 194 -6.31 32.67 -47.00
CA MET A 194 -6.95 33.53 -46.00
C MET A 194 -6.49 34.99 -46.13
N THR A 195 -5.17 35.19 -46.28
CA THR A 195 -4.56 36.51 -46.48
C THR A 195 -5.01 37.16 -47.79
N ALA A 196 -5.04 36.40 -48.89
CA ALA A 196 -5.49 36.90 -50.20
C ALA A 196 -6.97 37.34 -50.22
N ARG A 197 -7.78 36.84 -49.28
CA ARG A 197 -9.21 37.17 -49.14
C ARG A 197 -9.49 38.17 -48.01
N GLY A 198 -8.46 38.62 -47.28
CA GLY A 198 -8.60 39.57 -46.17
C GLY A 198 -9.44 39.04 -45.01
N ILE A 199 -9.49 37.72 -44.82
CA ILE A 199 -10.25 37.06 -43.74
C ILE A 199 -9.33 36.94 -42.54
N THR A 200 -9.79 37.32 -41.34
CA THR A 200 -8.99 37.19 -40.12
C THR A 200 -9.41 36.02 -39.26
N LEU A 201 -8.49 35.48 -38.45
CA LEU A 201 -8.80 34.40 -37.51
C LEU A 201 -9.88 34.81 -36.51
N ASN A 202 -9.77 36.01 -35.93
CA ASN A 202 -10.75 36.49 -34.96
C ASN A 202 -12.15 36.60 -35.57
N GLN A 203 -12.25 36.98 -36.84
CA GLN A 203 -13.53 36.96 -37.56
C GLN A 203 -14.05 35.54 -37.72
N LEU A 204 -13.20 34.60 -38.14
CA LEU A 204 -13.59 33.20 -38.30
C LEU A 204 -14.04 32.57 -36.97
N ALA A 205 -13.28 32.75 -35.89
CA ALA A 205 -13.64 32.28 -34.56
C ALA A 205 -14.94 32.94 -34.05
N ALA A 206 -15.14 34.24 -34.32
CA ALA A 206 -16.38 34.92 -33.98
C ALA A 206 -17.58 34.43 -34.79
N ILE A 207 -17.38 33.97 -36.03
CA ILE A 207 -18.45 33.36 -36.85
C ILE A 207 -18.78 31.97 -36.31
N LEU A 208 -17.77 31.13 -36.11
CA LEU A 208 -17.92 29.75 -35.64
C LEU A 208 -18.55 29.67 -34.24
N SER A 209 -18.14 30.55 -33.32
CA SER A 209 -18.71 30.60 -31.96
C SER A 209 -20.16 31.06 -31.90
N ARG A 210 -20.62 31.90 -32.83
CA ARG A 210 -22.01 32.40 -32.87
C ARG A 210 -23.02 31.43 -33.47
N LEU A 211 -22.57 30.52 -34.34
CA LEU A 211 -23.45 29.64 -35.09
C LEU A 211 -23.80 28.35 -34.36
N ASN A 212 -23.02 27.94 -33.37
CA ASN A 212 -23.27 26.72 -32.61
C ASN A 212 -23.82 26.99 -31.18
N VAL A 213 -24.77 27.92 -31.08
CA VAL A 213 -25.42 28.29 -29.80
C VAL A 213 -26.82 27.68 -29.74
N VAL A 214 -27.16 27.05 -28.61
CA VAL A 214 -28.53 26.55 -28.35
C VAL A 214 -29.47 27.75 -28.28
N SER A 215 -30.41 27.83 -29.23
CA SER A 215 -31.34 28.95 -29.33
C SER A 215 -32.50 28.80 -28.32
N ASN A 216 -32.74 29.85 -27.52
CA ASN A 216 -33.94 29.99 -26.71
C ASN A 216 -34.85 31.06 -27.31
N ALA A 217 -35.62 30.70 -28.34
CA ALA A 217 -36.48 31.62 -29.08
C ALA A 217 -37.86 31.84 -28.43
N GLY A 218 -38.10 31.30 -27.22
CA GLY A 218 -39.36 31.46 -26.49
C GLY A 218 -40.49 30.56 -26.99
N GLU A 219 -41.73 30.94 -26.67
CA GLU A 219 -42.96 30.22 -27.01
C GLU A 219 -44.06 31.19 -27.44
N ILE A 220 -44.99 30.72 -28.29
CA ILE A 220 -46.21 31.45 -28.66
C ILE A 220 -47.42 30.75 -28.07
N LYS A 221 -48.42 31.52 -27.64
CA LYS A 221 -49.69 30.98 -27.16
C LYS A 221 -50.71 30.98 -28.30
N SER A 222 -51.25 29.80 -28.64
CA SER A 222 -52.33 29.62 -29.61
C SER A 222 -53.54 28.98 -28.94
N GLY A 223 -54.55 29.79 -28.60
CA GLY A 223 -55.70 29.34 -27.80
C GLY A 223 -55.29 28.89 -26.40
N SER A 224 -55.47 27.59 -26.12
CA SER A 224 -55.02 26.94 -24.87
C SER A 224 -53.63 26.29 -24.97
N GLU A 225 -53.02 26.24 -26.16
CA GLU A 225 -51.73 25.58 -26.38
C GLU A 225 -50.56 26.57 -26.26
N SER A 226 -49.46 26.13 -25.66
CA SER A 226 -48.17 26.83 -25.70
C SER A 226 -47.25 26.10 -26.66
N ILE A 227 -46.81 26.79 -27.71
CA ILE A 227 -46.02 26.23 -28.80
C ILE A 227 -44.61 26.84 -28.73
N ARG A 228 -43.62 26.02 -28.38
CA ARG A 228 -42.21 26.43 -28.34
C ARG A 228 -41.70 26.78 -29.74
N LEU A 229 -41.02 27.92 -29.85
CA LEU A 229 -40.27 28.30 -31.04
C LEU A 229 -38.85 27.73 -30.94
N HIS A 230 -38.41 27.03 -31.98
CA HIS A 230 -37.05 26.47 -32.08
C HIS A 230 -36.49 26.70 -33.49
N PRO A 231 -35.83 27.86 -33.74
CA PRO A 231 -35.20 28.16 -35.01
C PRO A 231 -34.15 27.10 -35.38
N THR A 232 -34.11 26.72 -36.65
CA THR A 232 -33.05 25.87 -37.21
C THR A 232 -31.76 26.66 -37.41
N GLY A 233 -30.65 25.98 -37.71
CA GLY A 233 -29.34 26.63 -37.95
C GLY A 233 -28.16 25.90 -37.30
N GLU A 234 -28.42 24.83 -36.56
CA GLU A 234 -27.40 23.89 -36.08
C GLU A 234 -26.87 23.05 -37.27
N PHE A 235 -25.59 22.68 -37.22
CA PHE A 235 -24.96 21.84 -38.24
C PHE A 235 -25.22 20.37 -37.93
N GLU A 236 -25.79 19.63 -38.88
CA GLU A 236 -26.04 18.18 -38.72
C GLU A 236 -24.86 17.34 -39.22
N ASN A 237 -24.07 17.88 -40.15
CA ASN A 237 -22.90 17.22 -40.73
C ASN A 237 -21.72 18.18 -40.90
N ILE A 238 -20.52 17.62 -41.04
CA ILE A 238 -19.28 18.38 -41.25
C ILE A 238 -19.29 19.11 -42.60
N ASP A 239 -20.02 18.60 -43.60
CA ASP A 239 -20.08 19.18 -44.94
C ASP A 239 -20.78 20.55 -44.95
N GLU A 240 -21.83 20.71 -44.15
CA GLU A 240 -22.54 21.98 -43.93
C GLU A 240 -21.63 23.03 -43.28
N LEU A 241 -20.75 22.61 -42.35
CA LEU A 241 -19.72 23.50 -41.79
C LEU A 241 -18.77 23.99 -42.89
N GLY A 242 -18.47 23.14 -43.88
CA GLY A 242 -17.68 23.51 -45.05
C GLY A 242 -18.37 24.50 -46.00
N ASP A 243 -19.71 24.53 -46.04
CA ASP A 243 -20.48 25.48 -46.87
C ASP A 243 -20.69 26.85 -46.21
N LEU A 244 -20.20 27.01 -44.99
CA LEU A 244 -20.28 28.24 -44.23
C LEU A 244 -19.64 29.43 -44.98
N LEU A 245 -20.40 30.51 -45.12
CA LEU A 245 -19.93 31.76 -45.71
C LEU A 245 -19.09 32.55 -44.68
N ILE A 246 -17.84 32.83 -45.06
CA ILE A 246 -16.83 33.49 -44.20
C ILE A 246 -16.36 34.83 -44.76
N SER A 247 -17.02 35.35 -45.79
CA SER A 247 -16.67 36.64 -46.40
C SER A 247 -16.88 37.82 -45.44
N PRO A 248 -15.98 38.82 -45.45
CA PRO A 248 -16.21 40.09 -44.76
C PRO A 248 -17.48 40.79 -45.27
N HIS A 249 -18.18 41.49 -44.38
CA HIS A 249 -19.37 42.25 -44.72
C HIS A 249 -19.06 43.30 -45.80
N GLY A 250 -19.81 43.29 -46.92
CA GLY A 250 -19.60 44.21 -48.05
C GLY A 250 -18.67 43.69 -49.16
N SER A 251 -18.11 42.49 -49.02
CA SER A 251 -17.38 41.80 -50.09
C SER A 251 -18.30 41.48 -51.27
N GLY A 252 -17.89 41.82 -52.50
CA GLY A 252 -18.60 41.45 -53.74
C GLY A 252 -18.49 39.96 -54.13
N SER A 253 -17.71 39.17 -53.38
CA SER A 253 -17.53 37.72 -53.60
C SER A 253 -17.84 36.94 -52.32
N ALA A 254 -18.74 35.97 -52.44
CA ALA A 254 -19.00 34.97 -51.40
C ALA A 254 -17.86 33.94 -51.39
N THR A 255 -17.25 33.72 -50.23
CA THR A 255 -16.20 32.72 -49.98
C THR A 255 -16.74 31.75 -48.95
N ARG A 256 -16.76 30.45 -49.29
CA ARG A 256 -17.13 29.38 -48.36
C ARG A 256 -15.90 28.92 -47.60
N LEU A 257 -16.10 28.30 -46.43
CA LEU A 257 -15.01 27.75 -45.64
C LEU A 257 -14.21 26.70 -46.44
N ARG A 258 -14.89 25.83 -47.18
CA ARG A 258 -14.26 24.82 -48.06
C ARG A 258 -13.37 25.39 -49.18
N ASP A 259 -13.55 26.65 -49.56
CA ASP A 259 -12.73 27.27 -50.61
C ASP A 259 -11.30 27.54 -50.11
N ILE A 260 -11.14 27.70 -48.79
CA ILE A 260 -9.87 28.06 -48.14
C ILE A 260 -9.37 27.03 -47.13
N ALA A 261 -10.22 26.07 -46.73
CA ALA A 261 -9.94 25.12 -45.66
C ALA A 261 -10.33 23.68 -46.02
N THR A 262 -9.59 22.73 -45.46
CA THR A 262 -9.95 21.31 -45.45
C THR A 262 -10.48 20.95 -44.07
N LEU A 263 -11.67 20.38 -44.00
CA LEU A 263 -12.27 19.93 -42.75
C LEU A 263 -12.04 18.43 -42.59
N SER A 264 -11.59 18.00 -41.41
CA SER A 264 -11.43 16.59 -41.09
C SER A 264 -11.81 16.30 -39.64
N ARG A 265 -12.34 15.11 -39.40
CA ARG A 265 -12.50 14.56 -38.05
C ARG A 265 -11.18 13.88 -37.67
N GLY A 266 -10.62 14.26 -36.52
CA GLY A 266 -9.36 13.72 -36.04
C GLY A 266 -9.37 13.46 -34.54
N LEU A 267 -8.25 12.92 -34.06
CA LEU A 267 -7.93 12.85 -32.64
C LEU A 267 -7.12 14.08 -32.25
N SER A 268 -7.12 14.41 -30.95
CA SER A 268 -6.18 15.39 -30.41
C SER A 268 -4.74 14.97 -30.71
N GLU A 269 -3.92 15.91 -31.20
CA GLU A 269 -2.49 15.69 -31.48
C GLU A 269 -1.62 15.72 -30.21
N SER A 270 -2.19 16.18 -29.09
CA SER A 270 -1.51 16.20 -27.79
C SER A 270 -2.34 15.46 -26.74
N PRO A 271 -2.51 14.13 -26.87
CA PRO A 271 -3.24 13.35 -25.88
C PRO A 271 -2.51 13.38 -24.54
N SER A 272 -3.27 13.40 -23.44
CA SER A 272 -2.71 13.28 -22.09
C SER A 272 -2.21 11.88 -21.78
N SER A 273 -2.86 10.86 -22.36
CA SER A 273 -2.50 9.47 -22.19
C SER A 273 -2.87 8.60 -23.38
N ILE A 274 -2.02 7.61 -23.66
CA ILE A 274 -2.22 6.61 -24.72
C ILE A 274 -2.01 5.24 -24.10
N TYR A 275 -2.86 4.27 -24.47
CA TYR A 275 -2.77 2.89 -23.98
C TYR A 275 -2.58 1.92 -25.13
N HIS A 276 -1.63 1.01 -24.97
CA HIS A 276 -1.46 -0.17 -25.80
C HIS A 276 -1.65 -1.44 -24.95
N ALA A 277 -2.09 -2.52 -25.58
CA ALA A 277 -2.15 -3.84 -24.98
C ALA A 277 -1.62 -4.87 -25.99
N ASN A 278 -0.65 -5.66 -25.56
CA ASN A 278 -0.01 -6.68 -26.39
C ASN A 278 0.53 -6.11 -27.72
N GLY A 279 1.08 -4.89 -27.70
CA GLY A 279 1.66 -4.19 -28.84
C GLY A 279 0.63 -3.56 -29.80
N ARG A 280 -0.62 -3.39 -29.36
CA ARG A 280 -1.72 -2.86 -30.19
C ARG A 280 -2.43 -1.74 -29.45
N GLN A 281 -2.98 -0.77 -30.18
CA GLN A 281 -3.77 0.30 -29.57
C GLN A 281 -4.96 -0.27 -28.78
N ALA A 282 -5.13 0.24 -27.55
CA ALA A 282 -6.12 -0.26 -26.61
C ALA A 282 -6.73 0.87 -25.78
N VAL A 283 -7.85 0.54 -25.13
CA VAL A 283 -8.49 1.34 -24.09
C VAL A 283 -8.60 0.44 -22.86
N THR A 284 -8.34 0.96 -21.68
CA THR A 284 -8.45 0.17 -20.44
C THR A 284 -9.74 0.47 -19.70
N MET A 285 -10.19 -0.49 -18.90
CA MET A 285 -11.32 -0.35 -18.02
C MET A 285 -10.97 -0.86 -16.64
N GLY A 286 -11.24 -0.04 -15.63
CA GLY A 286 -11.13 -0.40 -14.23
C GLY A 286 -12.49 -0.36 -13.56
N VAL A 287 -12.80 -1.40 -12.79
CA VAL A 287 -14.00 -1.49 -11.96
C VAL A 287 -13.58 -1.50 -10.49
N SER A 288 -14.09 -0.55 -9.71
CA SER A 288 -13.92 -0.51 -8.25
C SER A 288 -15.13 -1.14 -7.57
N PHE A 289 -14.90 -1.76 -6.42
CA PHE A 289 -15.95 -2.39 -5.62
C PHE A 289 -16.44 -1.44 -4.52
N ILE A 290 -17.71 -1.58 -4.13
CA ILE A 290 -18.27 -0.89 -2.96
C ILE A 290 -17.62 -1.46 -1.69
N PRO A 291 -17.33 -0.64 -0.65
CA PRO A 291 -16.83 -1.16 0.62
C PRO A 291 -17.76 -2.21 1.26
N GLY A 292 -17.16 -3.27 1.82
CA GLY A 292 -17.88 -4.30 2.59
C GLY A 292 -18.59 -5.38 1.76
N VAL A 293 -18.35 -5.44 0.44
CA VAL A 293 -18.85 -6.52 -0.42
C VAL A 293 -17.87 -7.68 -0.51
N ASN A 294 -18.37 -8.89 -0.72
CA ASN A 294 -17.52 -10.02 -1.04
C ASN A 294 -17.00 -9.90 -2.48
N VAL A 295 -15.73 -9.50 -2.60
CA VAL A 295 -15.06 -9.30 -3.90
C VAL A 295 -15.10 -10.54 -4.80
N ILE A 296 -15.13 -11.75 -4.22
CA ILE A 296 -15.22 -13.01 -4.98
C ILE A 296 -16.59 -13.17 -5.66
N ASP A 297 -17.65 -12.71 -5.01
CA ASP A 297 -19.01 -12.79 -5.57
C ASP A 297 -19.21 -11.73 -6.65
N VAL A 298 -18.67 -10.52 -6.44
CA VAL A 298 -18.70 -9.44 -7.43
C VAL A 298 -17.87 -9.79 -8.67
N GLY A 299 -16.67 -10.35 -8.50
CA GLY A 299 -15.83 -10.81 -9.62
C GLY A 299 -16.53 -11.85 -10.49
N ARG A 300 -17.17 -12.86 -9.87
CA ARG A 300 -17.98 -13.85 -10.60
C ARG A 300 -19.18 -13.23 -11.32
N ALA A 301 -19.82 -12.23 -10.73
CA ALA A 301 -20.93 -11.51 -11.36
C ALA A 301 -20.46 -10.68 -12.56
N LEU A 302 -19.29 -10.04 -12.46
CA LEU A 302 -18.64 -9.30 -13.55
C LEU A 302 -18.24 -10.23 -14.70
N GLU A 303 -17.58 -11.35 -14.40
CA GLU A 303 -17.19 -12.35 -15.39
C GLU A 303 -18.43 -12.90 -16.14
N SER A 304 -19.48 -13.27 -15.39
CA SER A 304 -20.74 -13.71 -15.98
C SER A 304 -21.39 -12.63 -16.86
N LYS A 305 -21.31 -11.35 -16.47
CA LYS A 305 -21.83 -10.23 -17.26
C LYS A 305 -21.01 -10.02 -18.54
N LEU A 306 -19.68 -10.13 -18.47
CA LEU A 306 -18.79 -10.08 -19.64
C LEU A 306 -19.04 -11.24 -20.60
N ASP A 307 -19.31 -12.43 -20.09
CA ASP A 307 -19.67 -13.60 -20.91
C ASP A 307 -21.02 -13.40 -21.62
N GLN A 308 -22.02 -12.86 -20.91
CA GLN A 308 -23.31 -12.51 -21.52
C GLN A 308 -23.14 -11.48 -22.65
N MET A 309 -22.33 -10.45 -22.41
CA MET A 309 -22.08 -9.38 -23.38
C MET A 309 -21.12 -9.81 -24.50
N SER A 310 -20.41 -10.93 -24.36
CA SER A 310 -19.53 -11.45 -25.41
C SER A 310 -20.30 -11.83 -26.68
N ALA A 311 -21.61 -12.09 -26.60
CA ALA A 311 -22.48 -12.29 -27.75
C ALA A 311 -22.75 -11.00 -28.55
N GLU A 312 -22.72 -9.84 -27.89
CA GLU A 312 -22.92 -8.51 -28.50
C GLU A 312 -21.60 -7.84 -28.91
N LYS A 313 -20.47 -8.47 -28.57
CA LYS A 313 -19.12 -7.97 -28.86
C LYS A 313 -18.88 -7.94 -30.37
N PRO A 314 -18.51 -6.79 -30.96
CA PRO A 314 -18.10 -6.71 -32.35
C PRO A 314 -16.94 -7.67 -32.68
N ALA A 315 -17.02 -8.32 -33.84
CA ALA A 315 -15.97 -9.22 -34.30
C ALA A 315 -14.63 -8.47 -34.42
N GLY A 316 -13.57 -9.02 -33.81
CA GLY A 316 -12.23 -8.43 -33.80
C GLY A 316 -11.86 -7.64 -32.54
N ILE A 317 -12.83 -7.35 -31.65
CA ILE A 317 -12.54 -6.80 -30.32
C ILE A 317 -12.13 -7.93 -29.36
N LYS A 318 -11.00 -7.75 -28.68
CA LYS A 318 -10.49 -8.61 -27.62
C LYS A 318 -10.55 -7.87 -26.28
N ILE A 319 -10.87 -8.62 -25.23
CA ILE A 319 -10.88 -8.15 -23.85
C ILE A 319 -9.86 -9.01 -23.12
N ASP A 320 -8.75 -8.41 -22.72
CA ASP A 320 -7.64 -9.09 -22.06
C ASP A 320 -7.61 -8.64 -20.58
N LEU A 321 -7.87 -9.58 -19.67
CA LEU A 321 -7.90 -9.32 -18.24
C LEU A 321 -6.46 -9.21 -17.68
N PHE A 322 -6.13 -8.06 -17.11
CA PHE A 322 -4.79 -7.80 -16.57
C PHE A 322 -4.72 -8.07 -15.08
N TYR A 323 -5.74 -7.66 -14.33
CA TYR A 323 -5.82 -7.89 -12.90
C TYR A 323 -7.24 -8.21 -12.47
N ASP A 324 -7.38 -9.30 -11.72
CA ASP A 324 -8.62 -9.72 -11.08
C ASP A 324 -8.35 -10.02 -9.61
N GLN A 325 -8.76 -9.07 -8.77
CA GLN A 325 -8.67 -9.18 -7.32
C GLN A 325 -9.48 -10.38 -6.82
N ALA A 326 -10.62 -10.72 -7.42
CA ALA A 326 -11.44 -11.84 -6.97
C ALA A 326 -10.70 -13.18 -7.09
N ALA A 327 -10.03 -13.39 -8.22
CA ALA A 327 -9.17 -14.55 -8.44
C ALA A 327 -7.96 -14.56 -7.49
N GLU A 328 -7.28 -13.42 -7.33
CA GLU A 328 -6.10 -13.32 -6.46
C GLU A 328 -6.45 -13.57 -4.98
N VAL A 329 -7.60 -13.05 -4.52
CA VAL A 329 -8.16 -13.29 -3.18
C VAL A 329 -8.52 -14.76 -3.04
N ALA A 330 -9.17 -15.38 -4.02
CA ALA A 330 -9.55 -16.79 -3.96
C ALA A 330 -8.31 -17.70 -3.83
N HIS A 331 -7.26 -17.45 -4.62
CA HIS A 331 -6.00 -18.18 -4.55
C HIS A 331 -5.27 -17.93 -3.22
N SER A 332 -5.12 -16.67 -2.81
CA SER A 332 -4.46 -16.28 -1.56
C SER A 332 -5.19 -16.89 -0.36
N VAL A 333 -6.49 -16.64 -0.18
CA VAL A 333 -7.28 -17.12 0.96
C VAL A 333 -7.31 -18.65 1.02
N ASN A 334 -7.43 -19.34 -0.11
CA ASN A 334 -7.38 -20.81 -0.11
C ASN A 334 -5.98 -21.32 0.30
N GLY A 335 -4.91 -20.72 -0.22
CA GLY A 335 -3.54 -20.98 0.22
C GLY A 335 -3.37 -20.80 1.74
N PHE A 336 -3.87 -19.69 2.29
CA PHE A 336 -3.85 -19.45 3.73
C PHE A 336 -4.68 -20.45 4.53
N ILE A 337 -5.87 -20.81 4.07
CA ILE A 337 -6.70 -21.84 4.72
C ILE A 337 -5.96 -23.18 4.72
N THR A 338 -5.29 -23.55 3.62
CA THR A 338 -4.47 -24.78 3.59
C THR A 338 -3.30 -24.70 4.57
N ASN A 339 -2.58 -23.59 4.64
CA ASN A 339 -1.51 -23.37 5.62
C ASN A 339 -2.04 -23.42 7.07
N PHE A 340 -3.21 -22.83 7.33
CA PHE A 340 -3.89 -22.89 8.63
C PHE A 340 -4.29 -24.32 9.00
N LEU A 341 -4.89 -25.08 8.09
CA LEU A 341 -5.26 -26.47 8.31
C LEU A 341 -4.03 -27.37 8.50
N MET A 342 -2.93 -27.11 7.78
CA MET A 342 -1.66 -27.78 8.01
C MET A 342 -1.10 -27.46 9.39
N ALA A 343 -1.09 -26.19 9.80
CA ALA A 343 -0.66 -25.78 11.14
C ALA A 343 -1.52 -26.46 12.23
N LEU A 344 -2.85 -26.49 12.05
CA LEU A 344 -3.77 -27.20 12.93
C LEU A 344 -3.49 -28.71 13.00
N ALA A 345 -3.28 -29.36 11.86
CA ALA A 345 -2.96 -30.77 11.80
C ALA A 345 -1.62 -31.08 12.48
N ILE A 346 -0.60 -30.25 12.27
CA ILE A 346 0.71 -30.38 12.92
C ILE A 346 0.58 -30.22 14.44
N VAL A 347 -0.11 -29.17 14.91
CA VAL A 347 -0.32 -28.93 16.34
C VAL A 347 -1.07 -30.11 16.98
N VAL A 348 -2.18 -30.56 16.38
CA VAL A 348 -2.92 -31.74 16.87
C VAL A 348 -2.05 -33.00 16.85
N GLY A 349 -1.27 -33.22 15.79
CA GLY A 349 -0.34 -34.35 15.68
C GLY A 349 0.70 -34.37 16.79
N VAL A 350 1.33 -33.23 17.07
CA VAL A 350 2.30 -33.07 18.17
C VAL A 350 1.62 -33.37 19.52
N LEU A 351 0.41 -32.87 19.75
CA LEU A 351 -0.33 -33.14 21.00
C LEU A 351 -0.63 -34.64 21.19
N LEU A 352 -1.03 -35.33 20.12
CA LEU A 352 -1.32 -36.77 20.16
C LEU A 352 -0.06 -37.60 20.47
N ILE A 353 1.09 -37.21 19.92
CA ILE A 353 2.37 -37.90 20.12
C ILE A 353 2.88 -37.70 21.55
N PHE A 354 2.90 -36.45 22.05
CA PHE A 354 3.53 -36.14 23.34
C PHE A 354 2.63 -36.37 24.57
N MET A 355 1.30 -36.18 24.46
CA MET A 355 0.37 -36.33 25.59
C MET A 355 -0.42 -37.64 25.57
N GLY A 356 -0.28 -38.43 24.50
CA GLY A 356 -1.05 -39.64 24.26
C GLY A 356 -2.44 -39.36 23.69
N VAL A 357 -3.00 -40.36 23.00
CA VAL A 357 -4.21 -40.21 22.17
C VAL A 357 -5.41 -39.65 22.94
N ARG A 358 -5.67 -40.10 24.18
CA ARG A 358 -6.85 -39.65 24.94
C ARG A 358 -6.76 -38.19 25.36
N SER A 359 -5.63 -37.79 25.95
CA SER A 359 -5.40 -36.41 26.39
C SER A 359 -5.30 -35.48 25.19
N GLY A 360 -4.60 -35.90 24.14
CA GLY A 360 -4.42 -35.14 22.90
C GLY A 360 -5.74 -34.84 22.18
N ILE A 361 -6.66 -35.81 22.06
CA ILE A 361 -7.95 -35.54 21.38
C ILE A 361 -8.84 -34.58 22.20
N ILE A 362 -8.82 -34.64 23.55
CA ILE A 362 -9.58 -33.69 24.38
C ILE A 362 -9.11 -32.26 24.13
N ILE A 363 -7.79 -32.06 24.09
CA ILE A 363 -7.19 -30.76 23.82
C ILE A 363 -7.46 -30.33 22.38
N ALA A 364 -7.34 -31.24 21.41
CA ALA A 364 -7.64 -30.96 20.00
C ALA A 364 -9.11 -30.56 19.78
N LEU A 365 -10.07 -31.19 20.47
CA LEU A 365 -11.48 -30.82 20.40
C LEU A 365 -11.73 -29.44 21.02
N SER A 366 -11.09 -29.14 22.16
CA SER A 366 -11.15 -27.82 22.79
C SER A 366 -10.57 -26.74 21.86
N LEU A 367 -9.44 -27.02 21.21
CA LEU A 367 -8.82 -26.17 20.21
C LEU A 367 -9.75 -25.90 19.03
N ALA A 368 -10.33 -26.95 18.44
CA ALA A 368 -11.24 -26.83 17.30
C ALA A 368 -12.48 -25.98 17.64
N LEU A 369 -13.08 -26.18 18.83
CA LEU A 369 -14.22 -25.40 19.28
C LEU A 369 -13.87 -23.92 19.49
N ASN A 370 -12.67 -23.62 19.99
CA ASN A 370 -12.25 -22.24 20.16
C ASN A 370 -11.96 -21.54 18.83
N VAL A 371 -11.38 -22.25 17.86
CA VAL A 371 -11.20 -21.72 16.50
C VAL A 371 -12.57 -21.40 15.89
N LEU A 372 -13.51 -22.34 15.92
CA LEU A 372 -14.87 -22.14 15.41
C LEU A 372 -15.59 -21.00 16.13
N GLY A 373 -15.47 -20.93 17.45
CA GLY A 373 -16.03 -19.83 18.24
C GLY A 373 -15.39 -18.47 17.93
N THR A 374 -14.09 -18.44 17.61
CA THR A 374 -13.41 -17.21 17.18
C THR A 374 -13.97 -16.74 15.85
N LEU A 375 -14.14 -17.64 14.87
CA LEU A 375 -14.76 -17.33 13.58
C LEU A 375 -16.19 -16.81 13.73
N LEU A 376 -16.98 -17.39 14.65
CA LEU A 376 -18.33 -16.91 14.95
C LEU A 376 -18.32 -15.46 15.45
N ILE A 377 -17.45 -15.13 16.40
CA ILE A 377 -17.38 -13.77 16.95
C ILE A 377 -16.85 -12.79 15.89
N MET A 378 -15.88 -13.20 15.07
CA MET A 378 -15.39 -12.40 13.94
C MET A 378 -16.54 -12.04 12.99
N TYR A 379 -17.37 -13.02 12.61
CA TYR A 379 -18.54 -12.79 11.78
C TYR A 379 -19.54 -11.80 12.42
N LEU A 380 -19.82 -11.94 13.73
CA LEU A 380 -20.71 -11.03 14.44
C LEU A 380 -20.16 -9.60 14.57
N TRP A 381 -18.85 -9.43 14.57
CA TRP A 381 -18.17 -8.13 14.69
C TRP A 381 -17.78 -7.53 13.33
N GLY A 382 -18.11 -8.20 12.22
CA GLY A 382 -17.76 -7.74 10.88
C GLY A 382 -16.26 -7.77 10.58
N ILE A 383 -15.51 -8.66 11.24
CA ILE A 383 -14.08 -8.87 10.96
C ILE A 383 -13.96 -9.91 9.84
N GLU A 384 -13.47 -9.49 8.68
CA GLU A 384 -13.33 -10.34 7.50
C GLU A 384 -12.12 -11.28 7.58
N LEU A 385 -12.16 -12.36 6.79
CA LEU A 385 -11.01 -13.24 6.58
C LEU A 385 -10.07 -12.64 5.52
N GLN A 386 -8.92 -12.17 5.99
CA GLN A 386 -7.81 -11.68 5.19
C GLN A 386 -6.46 -12.08 5.81
N ARG A 387 -5.35 -11.85 5.11
CA ARG A 387 -3.98 -12.26 5.48
C ARG A 387 -3.63 -12.05 6.95
N ILE A 388 -3.79 -10.84 7.48
CA ILE A 388 -3.49 -10.44 8.87
C ILE A 388 -4.39 -11.16 9.88
N SER A 389 -5.70 -11.28 9.63
CA SER A 389 -6.63 -12.00 10.53
C SER A 389 -6.37 -13.51 10.55
N LEU A 390 -6.00 -14.10 9.41
CA LEU A 390 -5.65 -15.52 9.30
C LEU A 390 -4.29 -15.79 9.95
N GLY A 391 -3.31 -14.91 9.72
CA GLY A 391 -2.03 -14.92 10.43
C GLY A 391 -2.23 -14.83 11.95
N ALA A 392 -3.12 -13.96 12.42
CA ALA A 392 -3.51 -13.85 13.82
C ALA A 392 -4.09 -15.17 14.36
N LEU A 393 -4.96 -15.85 13.60
CA LEU A 393 -5.49 -17.17 13.96
C LEU A 393 -4.39 -18.23 14.06
N ILE A 394 -3.40 -18.24 13.15
CA ILE A 394 -2.30 -19.21 13.18
C ILE A 394 -1.39 -18.95 14.40
N ILE A 395 -1.06 -17.69 14.68
CA ILE A 395 -0.31 -17.31 15.88
C ILE A 395 -1.09 -17.71 17.13
N ALA A 396 -2.39 -17.37 17.16
CA ALA A 396 -3.28 -17.68 18.26
C ALA A 396 -3.36 -19.17 18.52
N LEU A 397 -3.42 -20.00 17.46
CA LEU A 397 -3.57 -21.45 17.54
C LEU A 397 -2.56 -22.08 18.48
N SER A 398 -1.30 -21.67 18.36
CA SER A 398 -0.21 -22.16 19.20
C SER A 398 -0.40 -21.77 20.66
N MET A 399 -0.82 -20.52 20.91
CA MET A 399 -1.10 -20.01 22.27
C MET A 399 -2.41 -20.53 22.88
N LEU A 400 -3.34 -20.98 22.03
CA LEU A 400 -4.72 -21.37 22.37
C LEU A 400 -4.77 -22.69 23.13
N VAL A 401 -3.84 -23.58 22.82
CA VAL A 401 -3.72 -24.92 23.39
C VAL A 401 -3.13 -24.86 24.80
N ASP A 402 -2.28 -23.88 25.09
CA ASP A 402 -1.55 -23.74 26.36
C ASP A 402 -2.45 -23.80 27.59
N ASN A 403 -3.56 -23.04 27.59
CA ASN A 403 -4.48 -23.01 28.73
C ASN A 403 -5.12 -24.39 28.97
N ALA A 404 -5.45 -25.11 27.89
CA ALA A 404 -5.99 -26.46 27.98
C ALA A 404 -4.92 -27.48 28.43
N ILE A 405 -3.67 -27.37 27.95
CA ILE A 405 -2.55 -28.22 28.38
C ILE A 405 -2.33 -28.10 29.89
N VAL A 406 -2.26 -26.88 30.42
CA VAL A 406 -2.02 -26.64 31.86
C VAL A 406 -3.11 -27.28 32.72
N ILE A 407 -4.38 -27.17 32.32
CA ILE A 407 -5.50 -27.77 33.05
C ILE A 407 -5.50 -29.31 32.93
N VAL A 408 -5.32 -29.87 31.73
CA VAL A 408 -5.33 -31.33 31.50
C VAL A 408 -4.17 -32.00 32.24
N GLU A 409 -2.95 -31.49 32.09
CA GLU A 409 -1.76 -32.04 32.75
C GLU A 409 -1.85 -31.88 34.27
N GLY A 410 -2.31 -30.72 34.76
CA GLY A 410 -2.51 -30.50 36.19
C GLY A 410 -3.48 -31.51 36.81
N VAL A 411 -4.57 -31.84 36.11
CA VAL A 411 -5.54 -32.85 36.59
C VAL A 411 -4.97 -34.27 36.53
N LEU A 412 -4.19 -34.59 35.51
CA LEU A 412 -3.49 -35.88 35.40
C LEU A 412 -2.52 -36.10 36.56
N ILE A 413 -1.68 -35.10 36.87
CA ILE A 413 -0.70 -35.16 37.97
C ILE A 413 -1.40 -35.26 39.33
N ALA A 414 -2.41 -34.41 39.58
CA ALA A 414 -3.15 -34.45 40.85
C ALA A 414 -3.82 -35.81 41.10
N ARG A 415 -4.25 -36.49 40.02
CA ARG A 415 -4.79 -37.86 40.11
C ARG A 415 -3.72 -38.92 40.34
N GLN A 416 -2.55 -38.78 39.72
CA GLN A 416 -1.39 -39.65 40.01
C GLN A 416 -0.93 -39.54 41.47
N GLN A 417 -1.12 -38.37 42.08
CA GLN A 417 -0.88 -38.11 43.51
C GLN A 417 -2.02 -38.58 44.43
N GLY A 418 -3.00 -39.33 43.91
CA GLY A 418 -4.06 -39.96 44.71
C GLY A 418 -5.36 -39.16 44.86
N SER A 419 -5.51 -37.98 44.24
CA SER A 419 -6.76 -37.21 44.33
C SER A 419 -7.90 -37.82 43.52
N THR A 420 -9.13 -37.79 44.05
CA THR A 420 -10.33 -38.16 43.29
C THR A 420 -10.57 -37.16 42.14
N LEU A 421 -11.20 -37.60 41.04
CA LEU A 421 -11.33 -36.81 39.81
C LEU A 421 -11.96 -35.42 40.03
N LEU A 422 -13.06 -35.34 40.77
CA LEU A 422 -13.74 -34.08 41.04
C LEU A 422 -12.93 -33.15 41.94
N THR A 423 -12.19 -33.71 42.91
CA THR A 423 -11.32 -32.93 43.80
C THR A 423 -10.10 -32.41 43.03
N ALA A 424 -9.47 -33.26 42.21
CA ALA A 424 -8.36 -32.87 41.33
C ALA A 424 -8.74 -31.74 40.38
N ILE A 425 -9.89 -31.86 39.69
CA ILE A 425 -10.40 -30.82 38.79
C ILE A 425 -10.64 -29.49 39.54
N ASN A 426 -11.33 -29.53 40.67
CA ASN A 426 -11.62 -28.30 41.44
C ASN A 426 -10.35 -27.64 41.99
N TYR A 427 -9.38 -28.45 42.42
CA TYR A 427 -8.10 -27.98 42.93
C TYR A 427 -7.32 -27.25 41.82
N VAL A 428 -7.13 -27.88 40.66
CA VAL A 428 -6.38 -27.31 39.53
C VAL A 428 -7.06 -26.05 38.99
N ILE A 429 -8.39 -26.05 38.84
CA ILE A 429 -9.12 -24.86 38.35
C ILE A 429 -8.95 -23.67 39.30
N ARG A 430 -9.15 -23.87 40.61
CA ARG A 430 -9.02 -22.78 41.58
C ARG A 430 -7.59 -22.23 41.65
N ARG A 431 -6.60 -23.11 41.50
CA ARG A 431 -5.17 -22.78 41.54
C ARG A 431 -4.71 -22.05 40.27
N SER A 432 -5.22 -22.41 39.10
CA SER A 432 -4.71 -21.90 37.82
C SER A 432 -5.54 -20.77 37.20
N ALA A 433 -6.79 -20.52 37.63
CA ALA A 433 -7.68 -19.57 36.94
C ALA A 433 -7.15 -18.13 36.83
N LEU A 434 -6.69 -17.53 37.94
CA LEU A 434 -6.18 -16.15 37.97
C LEU A 434 -4.81 -16.02 37.29
N PRO A 435 -3.81 -16.88 37.57
CA PRO A 435 -2.53 -16.83 36.87
C PRO A 435 -2.67 -16.99 35.35
N LEU A 436 -3.54 -17.90 34.89
CA LEU A 436 -3.79 -18.09 33.45
C LEU A 436 -4.49 -16.86 32.84
N LEU A 437 -5.40 -16.20 33.56
CA LEU A 437 -6.04 -14.96 33.07
C LEU A 437 -4.99 -13.85 32.91
N GLY A 438 -4.17 -13.61 33.94
CA GLY A 438 -3.11 -12.59 33.89
C GLY A 438 -2.12 -12.84 32.75
N ALA A 439 -1.69 -14.09 32.59
CA ALA A 439 -0.83 -14.50 31.49
C ALA A 439 -1.49 -14.31 30.11
N THR A 440 -2.78 -14.60 29.98
CA THR A 440 -3.56 -14.42 28.74
C THR A 440 -3.72 -12.93 28.41
N VAL A 441 -4.06 -12.10 29.38
CA VAL A 441 -4.18 -10.64 29.22
C VAL A 441 -2.84 -10.02 28.79
N ILE A 442 -1.73 -10.45 29.40
CA ILE A 442 -0.40 -9.96 29.02
C ILE A 442 -0.05 -10.38 27.58
N ALA A 443 -0.37 -11.60 27.18
CA ALA A 443 -0.16 -12.05 25.81
C ALA A 443 -0.98 -11.21 24.80
N ILE A 444 -2.22 -10.85 25.14
CA ILE A 444 -3.06 -9.96 24.32
C ILE A 444 -2.48 -8.53 24.28
N LEU A 445 -2.08 -8.00 25.43
CA LEU A 445 -1.54 -6.65 25.54
C LEU A 445 -0.20 -6.46 24.84
N ALA A 446 0.56 -7.53 24.59
CA ALA A 446 1.76 -7.46 23.78
C ALA A 446 1.49 -6.98 22.34
N PHE A 447 0.25 -7.17 21.84
CA PHE A 447 -0.18 -6.71 20.51
C PHE A 447 -1.06 -5.46 20.54
N ALA A 448 -1.53 -5.04 21.72
CA ALA A 448 -2.42 -3.89 21.86
C ALA A 448 -1.83 -2.57 21.35
N PRO A 449 -0.54 -2.23 21.59
CA PRO A 449 0.04 -0.97 21.11
C PRO A 449 -0.05 -0.78 19.60
N ILE A 450 0.04 -1.88 18.83
CA ILE A 450 -0.04 -1.82 17.37
C ILE A 450 -1.51 -1.73 16.95
N GLY A 451 -2.36 -2.64 17.42
CA GLY A 451 -3.76 -2.70 16.98
C GLY A 451 -4.63 -1.53 17.46
N LEU A 452 -4.17 -0.77 18.46
CA LEU A 452 -4.83 0.44 18.98
C LEU A 452 -4.11 1.73 18.55
N SER A 453 -3.07 1.62 17.72
CA SER A 453 -2.41 2.78 17.15
C SER A 453 -3.38 3.56 16.27
N GLN A 454 -3.26 4.89 16.25
CA GLN A 454 -4.13 5.78 15.50
C GLN A 454 -3.63 6.04 14.06
N ASP A 455 -2.51 5.44 13.67
CA ASP A 455 -1.93 5.58 12.34
C ASP A 455 -2.45 4.53 11.34
N SER A 456 -2.03 4.64 10.07
CA SER A 456 -2.36 3.67 9.02
C SER A 456 -1.91 2.24 9.36
N THR A 457 -0.79 2.11 10.09
CA THR A 457 -0.30 0.83 10.62
C THR A 457 -1.32 0.20 11.58
N GLY A 458 -1.92 1.00 12.45
CA GLY A 458 -2.98 0.59 13.35
C GLY A 458 -4.24 0.12 12.62
N GLU A 459 -4.70 0.85 11.60
CA GLU A 459 -5.83 0.42 10.76
C GLU A 459 -5.57 -0.96 10.11
N TYR A 460 -4.37 -1.16 9.56
CA TYR A 460 -3.96 -2.41 8.93
C TYR A 460 -3.85 -3.57 9.95
N CYS A 461 -3.23 -3.32 11.10
CA CYS A 461 -2.99 -4.34 12.14
C CYS A 461 -4.13 -4.50 13.15
N LYS A 462 -5.22 -3.72 13.05
CA LYS A 462 -6.36 -3.77 13.98
C LYS A 462 -6.93 -5.17 14.12
N SER A 463 -7.12 -5.84 12.98
CA SER A 463 -7.63 -7.20 12.91
C SER A 463 -6.75 -8.22 13.65
N LEU A 464 -5.42 -8.05 13.65
CA LEU A 464 -4.48 -8.90 14.39
C LEU A 464 -4.79 -8.89 15.89
N PHE A 465 -4.89 -7.70 16.47
CA PHE A 465 -5.19 -7.53 17.89
C PHE A 465 -6.59 -8.05 18.25
N GLN A 466 -7.61 -7.71 17.45
CA GLN A 466 -8.98 -8.13 17.70
C GLN A 466 -9.13 -9.65 17.68
N VAL A 467 -8.55 -10.33 16.68
CA VAL A 467 -8.60 -11.79 16.56
C VAL A 467 -7.88 -12.43 17.74
N LEU A 468 -6.70 -11.96 18.13
CA LEU A 468 -5.96 -12.48 19.29
C LEU A 468 -6.71 -12.27 20.60
N LEU A 469 -7.31 -11.08 20.80
CA LEU A 469 -8.15 -10.77 21.96
C LEU A 469 -9.31 -11.78 22.06
N ILE A 470 -10.05 -11.98 20.97
CA ILE A 470 -11.19 -12.89 20.91
C ILE A 470 -10.73 -14.33 21.17
N SER A 471 -9.72 -14.80 20.44
CA SER A 471 -9.29 -16.19 20.46
C SER A 471 -8.69 -16.61 21.80
N LEU A 472 -7.87 -15.74 22.41
CA LEU A 472 -7.19 -16.02 23.67
C LEU A 472 -8.14 -15.91 24.87
N MET A 473 -9.05 -14.93 24.86
CA MET A 473 -10.09 -14.84 25.89
C MET A 473 -11.05 -16.04 25.82
N LEU A 474 -11.44 -16.45 24.61
CA LEU A 474 -12.26 -17.64 24.42
C LEU A 474 -11.53 -18.91 24.86
N SER A 475 -10.23 -19.03 24.56
CA SER A 475 -9.37 -20.13 25.05
C SER A 475 -9.39 -20.24 26.57
N TRP A 476 -9.17 -19.12 27.28
CA TRP A 476 -9.19 -19.11 28.74
C TRP A 476 -10.57 -19.51 29.29
N PHE A 477 -11.65 -18.97 28.72
CA PHE A 477 -13.01 -19.32 29.11
C PHE A 477 -13.30 -20.82 28.91
N SER A 478 -12.95 -21.35 27.73
CA SER A 478 -13.12 -22.76 27.37
C SER A 478 -12.29 -23.70 28.25
N ALA A 479 -11.05 -23.33 28.57
CA ALA A 479 -10.16 -24.10 29.44
C ALA A 479 -10.71 -24.28 30.87
N LEU A 480 -11.46 -23.29 31.38
CA LEU A 480 -12.07 -23.36 32.72
C LEU A 480 -13.47 -23.97 32.76
N THR A 481 -14.15 -24.07 31.61
CA THR A 481 -15.56 -24.52 31.51
C THR A 481 -15.71 -25.83 30.75
N ILE A 482 -15.31 -25.86 29.47
CA ILE A 482 -15.50 -27.00 28.55
C ILE A 482 -14.48 -28.10 28.83
N THR A 483 -13.19 -27.76 28.93
CA THR A 483 -12.10 -28.74 29.10
C THR A 483 -12.29 -29.65 30.34
N PRO A 484 -12.65 -29.15 31.54
CA PRO A 484 -12.89 -30.01 32.71
C PRO A 484 -14.03 -31.01 32.52
N VAL A 485 -15.04 -30.64 31.75
CA VAL A 485 -16.20 -31.50 31.46
C VAL A 485 -15.81 -32.59 30.46
N LEU A 486 -15.03 -32.24 29.43
CA LEU A 486 -14.47 -33.22 28.49
C LEU A 486 -13.56 -34.24 29.20
N ILE A 487 -12.75 -33.79 30.18
CA ILE A 487 -11.96 -34.68 31.04
C ILE A 487 -12.86 -35.66 31.80
N LYS A 488 -13.93 -35.16 32.44
CA LYS A 488 -14.90 -35.98 33.19
C LYS A 488 -15.60 -37.02 32.30
N TRP A 489 -15.94 -36.66 31.08
CA TRP A 489 -16.67 -37.56 30.17
C TRP A 489 -15.78 -38.61 29.51
N TRP A 490 -14.53 -38.29 29.21
CA TRP A 490 -13.76 -39.07 28.24
C TRP A 490 -12.38 -39.53 28.70
N LEU A 491 -11.65 -38.75 29.52
CA LEU A 491 -10.27 -39.10 29.90
C LEU A 491 -10.18 -40.34 30.80
N PHE A 492 -11.16 -40.52 31.70
CA PHE A 492 -11.11 -41.53 32.76
C PHE A 492 -12.32 -42.48 32.79
N LYS A 493 -13.04 -42.59 31.68
CA LYS A 493 -14.15 -43.54 31.54
C LYS A 493 -13.63 -44.97 31.79
N GLY A 494 -14.02 -45.58 32.91
CA GLY A 494 -13.69 -46.97 33.26
C GLY A 494 -12.42 -47.20 34.09
N GLN A 495 -11.77 -46.17 34.66
CA GLN A 495 -10.61 -46.35 35.56
C GLN A 495 -11.00 -46.23 37.04
N GLN A 496 -10.83 -47.32 37.81
CA GLN A 496 -10.93 -47.32 39.27
C GLN A 496 -9.86 -46.41 39.91
N PRO A 497 -10.12 -45.84 41.11
CA PRO A 497 -9.12 -45.07 41.85
C PRO A 497 -7.86 -45.92 42.08
N PRO A 498 -6.65 -45.33 41.99
CA PRO A 498 -5.43 -46.07 42.29
C PRO A 498 -5.50 -46.62 43.72
N ALA A 499 -5.11 -47.88 43.91
CA ALA A 499 -4.84 -48.40 45.25
C ALA A 499 -3.67 -47.61 45.87
N GLU A 500 -3.75 -47.34 47.18
CA GLU A 500 -2.65 -46.76 47.95
C GLU A 500 -1.42 -47.66 47.81
N THR A 501 -0.45 -47.27 46.98
CA THR A 501 1.01 -47.51 47.10
C THR A 501 1.73 -47.30 45.76
N SER A 502 2.42 -46.17 45.64
CA SER A 502 3.83 -46.11 45.21
C SER A 502 4.30 -44.67 45.39
N ASP A 503 5.23 -44.46 46.32
CA ASP A 503 5.92 -43.20 46.63
C ASP A 503 6.93 -42.83 45.51
N THR A 504 6.57 -43.08 44.25
CA THR A 504 7.37 -42.79 43.08
C THR A 504 7.07 -41.36 42.65
N ASP A 505 7.98 -40.43 42.97
CA ASP A 505 7.94 -39.07 42.45
C ASP A 505 7.73 -39.12 40.92
N PRO A 506 6.62 -38.55 40.39
CA PRO A 506 6.31 -38.52 38.96
C PRO A 506 7.44 -37.93 38.10
N TYR A 507 8.36 -37.18 38.71
CA TYR A 507 9.49 -36.53 38.07
C TYR A 507 10.83 -37.25 38.24
N SER A 508 10.83 -38.53 38.65
CA SER A 508 12.06 -39.32 38.91
C SER A 508 12.73 -39.96 37.66
N GLY A 509 12.20 -39.71 36.45
CA GLY A 509 12.73 -40.25 35.19
C GLY A 509 14.15 -39.78 34.84
N ARG A 510 14.86 -40.55 34.00
CA ARG A 510 16.26 -40.22 33.59
C ARG A 510 16.41 -38.83 32.97
N PHE A 511 15.45 -38.40 32.14
CA PHE A 511 15.44 -37.08 31.51
C PHE A 511 15.32 -35.94 32.53
N TYR A 512 14.40 -36.07 33.50
CA TYR A 512 14.21 -35.09 34.56
C TYR A 512 15.42 -35.01 35.50
N ARG A 513 16.07 -36.13 35.82
CA ARG A 513 17.30 -36.13 36.64
C ARG A 513 18.45 -35.39 35.99
N ILE A 514 18.67 -35.56 34.69
CA ILE A 514 19.70 -34.81 33.94
C ILE A 514 19.41 -33.31 34.00
N TYR A 515 18.15 -32.91 33.75
CA TYR A 515 17.73 -31.53 33.83
C TYR A 515 17.93 -30.93 35.25
N GLN A 516 17.51 -31.65 36.28
CA GLN A 516 17.70 -31.25 37.68
C GLN A 516 19.18 -31.04 38.02
N GLN A 517 20.06 -31.92 37.53
CA GLN A 517 21.50 -31.83 37.76
C GLN A 517 22.13 -30.62 37.06
N ILE A 518 21.74 -30.35 35.80
CA ILE A 518 22.15 -29.15 35.06
C ILE A 518 21.69 -27.89 35.79
N LEU A 519 20.42 -27.84 36.18
CA LEU A 519 19.83 -26.69 36.87
C LEU A 519 20.51 -26.45 38.23
N HIS A 520 20.79 -27.51 38.99
CA HIS A 520 21.51 -27.43 40.25
C HIS A 520 22.93 -26.86 40.05
N THR A 521 23.66 -27.31 39.03
CA THR A 521 24.99 -26.75 38.69
C THR A 521 24.92 -25.26 38.33
N LEU A 522 23.91 -24.84 37.56
CA LEU A 522 23.70 -23.44 37.19
C LEU A 522 23.36 -22.57 38.41
N LEU A 523 22.52 -23.06 39.33
CA LEU A 523 22.19 -22.36 40.58
C LEU A 523 23.42 -22.16 41.48
N MET A 524 24.33 -23.14 41.53
CA MET A 524 25.58 -23.03 42.29
C MET A 524 26.59 -22.06 41.63
N ARG A 525 26.56 -21.92 40.30
CA ARG A 525 27.48 -21.08 39.51
C ARG A 525 26.81 -19.84 38.91
N LYS A 526 25.87 -19.22 39.65
CA LYS A 526 25.04 -18.10 39.21
C LYS A 526 25.79 -16.94 38.54
N ALA A 527 26.98 -16.58 39.04
CA ALA A 527 27.79 -15.50 38.48
C ALA A 527 28.29 -15.83 37.07
N ILE A 528 28.75 -17.06 36.84
CA ILE A 528 29.23 -17.52 35.53
C ILE A 528 28.07 -17.55 34.53
N THR A 529 26.91 -18.09 34.94
CA THR A 529 25.72 -18.15 34.09
C THR A 529 25.29 -16.76 33.63
N LEU A 530 25.21 -15.78 34.56
CA LEU A 530 24.85 -14.41 34.22
C LEU A 530 25.88 -13.74 33.30
N THR A 531 27.18 -13.88 33.58
CA THR A 531 28.24 -13.30 32.73
C THR A 531 28.21 -13.86 31.31
N VAL A 532 27.99 -15.18 31.16
CA VAL A 532 27.87 -15.81 29.83
C VAL A 532 26.64 -15.30 29.09
N MET A 533 25.48 -15.16 29.77
CA MET A 533 24.27 -14.62 29.14
C MET A 533 24.46 -13.16 28.71
N THR A 534 25.10 -12.33 29.54
CA THR A 534 25.42 -10.94 29.18
C THR A 534 26.39 -10.86 27.99
N ALA A 535 27.41 -11.73 27.96
CA ALA A 535 28.35 -11.80 26.83
C ALA A 535 27.67 -12.23 25.54
N LEU A 536 26.78 -13.24 25.60
CA LEU A 536 25.98 -13.67 24.45
C LEU A 536 25.01 -12.59 23.99
N LEU A 537 24.40 -11.83 24.92
CA LEU A 537 23.56 -10.69 24.57
C LEU A 537 24.36 -9.61 23.83
N ALA A 538 25.54 -9.24 24.33
CA ALA A 538 26.41 -8.27 23.67
C ALA A 538 26.85 -8.76 22.27
N ALA A 539 27.22 -10.04 22.15
CA ALA A 539 27.55 -10.64 20.86
C ALA A 539 26.34 -10.67 19.91
N SER A 540 25.13 -10.87 20.42
CA SER A 540 23.90 -10.88 19.62
C SER A 540 23.48 -9.48 19.17
N ILE A 541 23.69 -8.46 20.01
CA ILE A 541 23.49 -7.05 19.64
C ILE A 541 24.50 -6.66 18.55
N TRP A 542 25.76 -7.04 18.71
CA TRP A 542 26.78 -6.81 17.69
C TRP A 542 26.48 -7.56 16.39
N GLY A 543 26.11 -8.84 16.46
CA GLY A 543 25.71 -9.62 15.29
C GLY A 543 24.43 -9.10 14.61
N PHE A 544 23.53 -8.45 15.35
CA PHE A 544 22.32 -7.85 14.80
C PHE A 544 22.65 -6.70 13.84
N SER A 545 23.78 -6.02 14.02
CA SER A 545 24.24 -4.97 13.07
C SER A 545 24.55 -5.51 11.66
N SER A 546 24.74 -6.82 11.52
CA SER A 546 24.97 -7.49 10.22
C SER A 546 23.68 -8.07 9.60
N VAL A 547 22.53 -7.92 10.26
CA VAL A 547 21.25 -8.38 9.74
C VAL A 547 20.74 -7.39 8.70
N ARG A 548 20.43 -7.88 7.50
CA ARG A 548 19.86 -7.08 6.41
C ARG A 548 18.53 -6.51 6.83
N GLN A 549 18.24 -5.26 6.44
CA GLN A 549 16.97 -4.61 6.76
C GLN A 549 16.17 -4.41 5.48
N ASN A 550 14.93 -4.88 5.48
CA ASN A 550 13.98 -4.57 4.41
C ASN A 550 12.60 -4.46 5.03
N PHE A 551 12.03 -3.26 5.04
CA PHE A 551 10.82 -2.98 5.80
C PHE A 551 9.60 -3.72 5.22
N PHE A 552 9.44 -3.70 3.88
CA PHE A 552 8.40 -4.44 3.16
C PHE A 552 9.02 -5.37 2.11
N PRO A 553 8.65 -6.66 2.10
CA PRO A 553 9.10 -7.58 1.05
C PRO A 553 8.31 -7.38 -0.25
N SER A 554 8.89 -7.87 -1.36
CA SER A 554 8.19 -7.94 -2.64
C SER A 554 7.05 -8.96 -2.61
N SER A 555 5.97 -8.63 -3.32
CA SER A 555 4.77 -9.46 -3.43
C SER A 555 5.01 -10.73 -4.25
N ASN A 556 4.18 -11.75 -3.99
CA ASN A 556 4.06 -12.96 -4.79
C ASN A 556 3.22 -12.79 -6.06
N THR A 557 2.56 -11.65 -6.23
CA THR A 557 1.79 -11.34 -7.45
C THR A 557 2.70 -11.42 -8.68
N PRO A 558 2.30 -12.15 -9.74
CA PRO A 558 3.12 -12.34 -10.94
C PRO A 558 3.04 -11.11 -11.87
N ILE A 559 3.31 -9.92 -11.33
CA ILE A 559 3.27 -8.64 -12.05
C ILE A 559 4.56 -7.85 -11.76
N PHE A 560 5.11 -7.25 -12.79
CA PHE A 560 6.17 -6.25 -12.67
C PHE A 560 5.93 -5.10 -13.66
N PHE A 561 6.59 -3.99 -13.41
CA PHE A 561 6.50 -2.75 -14.18
C PHE A 561 7.84 -2.42 -14.79
N VAL A 562 7.84 -1.87 -15.99
CA VAL A 562 9.02 -1.29 -16.64
C VAL A 562 8.71 0.19 -16.87
N ASP A 563 9.28 1.05 -16.04
CA ASP A 563 9.20 2.50 -16.19
C ASP A 563 10.22 2.94 -17.25
N LEU A 564 9.79 3.75 -18.22
CA LEU A 564 10.62 4.28 -19.30
C LEU A 564 10.62 5.80 -19.25
N TRP A 565 11.78 6.39 -18.97
CA TRP A 565 11.97 7.84 -18.97
C TRP A 565 12.86 8.25 -20.14
N LEU A 566 12.29 9.01 -21.08
CA LEU A 566 13.04 9.67 -22.15
C LEU A 566 13.47 11.07 -21.71
N PRO A 567 14.43 11.71 -22.40
CA PRO A 567 14.78 13.11 -22.14
C PRO A 567 13.54 14.01 -22.18
N TYR A 568 13.42 14.91 -21.20
CA TYR A 568 12.29 15.83 -21.12
C TYR A 568 12.21 16.72 -22.36
N GLY A 569 10.98 16.97 -22.82
CA GLY A 569 10.69 17.66 -24.07
C GLY A 569 10.53 16.73 -25.27
N THR A 570 10.65 15.41 -25.07
CA THR A 570 10.27 14.43 -26.09
C THR A 570 8.76 14.45 -26.32
N ASP A 571 8.35 14.40 -27.59
CA ASP A 571 6.95 14.33 -28.01
C ASP A 571 6.35 12.98 -27.58
N ILE A 572 5.10 13.00 -27.09
CA ILE A 572 4.38 11.80 -26.67
C ILE A 572 4.29 10.73 -27.78
N ALA A 573 4.18 11.12 -29.05
CA ALA A 573 4.14 10.18 -30.17
C ALA A 573 5.50 9.47 -30.38
N THR A 574 6.61 10.14 -30.07
CA THR A 574 7.95 9.52 -30.09
C THR A 574 8.12 8.55 -28.93
N THR A 575 7.65 8.96 -27.74
CA THR A 575 7.59 8.09 -26.57
C THR A 575 6.73 6.86 -26.83
N GLU A 576 5.55 7.02 -27.45
CA GLU A 576 4.64 5.94 -27.81
C GLU A 576 5.31 4.93 -28.74
N LYS A 577 5.96 5.41 -29.81
CA LYS A 577 6.67 4.54 -30.75
C LYS A 577 7.75 3.70 -30.05
N MET A 578 8.57 4.34 -29.22
CA MET A 578 9.65 3.67 -28.50
C MET A 578 9.12 2.67 -27.46
N ALA A 579 8.07 3.06 -26.74
CA ALA A 579 7.40 2.17 -25.78
C ALA A 579 6.77 0.96 -26.48
N SER A 580 6.14 1.15 -27.64
CA SER A 580 5.52 0.08 -28.42
C SER A 580 6.56 -0.90 -28.98
N ASP A 581 7.72 -0.41 -29.43
CA ASP A 581 8.83 -1.26 -29.88
C ASP A 581 9.35 -2.14 -28.72
N ILE A 582 9.54 -1.54 -27.53
CA ILE A 582 10.00 -2.25 -26.32
C ILE A 582 8.92 -3.24 -25.84
N GLU A 583 7.66 -2.83 -25.79
CA GLU A 583 6.52 -3.69 -25.44
C GLU A 583 6.48 -4.93 -26.34
N THR A 584 6.67 -4.75 -27.65
CA THR A 584 6.69 -5.84 -28.62
C THR A 584 7.84 -6.83 -28.37
N SER A 585 8.99 -6.37 -27.89
CA SER A 585 10.13 -7.23 -27.51
C SER A 585 9.89 -8.05 -26.24
N ILE A 586 9.07 -7.53 -25.33
CA ILE A 586 8.63 -8.21 -24.10
C ILE A 586 7.54 -9.23 -24.47
N ASN A 587 6.65 -8.85 -25.40
CA ASN A 587 5.63 -9.72 -25.94
C ASN A 587 6.24 -10.92 -26.67
N GLY A 588 5.84 -12.13 -26.26
CA GLY A 588 6.33 -13.38 -26.83
C GLY A 588 7.53 -13.99 -26.10
N GLN A 589 8.05 -13.34 -25.05
CA GLN A 589 8.98 -13.97 -24.12
C GLN A 589 8.28 -15.09 -23.31
N PRO A 590 8.99 -16.18 -22.97
CA PRO A 590 8.39 -17.29 -22.23
C PRO A 590 7.91 -16.83 -20.85
N GLY A 591 6.64 -17.12 -20.55
CA GLY A 591 5.98 -16.79 -19.28
C GLY A 591 5.21 -15.47 -19.28
N VAL A 592 5.30 -14.63 -20.32
CA VAL A 592 4.49 -13.40 -20.42
C VAL A 592 3.06 -13.75 -20.87
N VAL A 593 2.07 -13.40 -20.05
CA VAL A 593 0.63 -13.63 -20.33
C VAL A 593 0.03 -12.46 -21.10
N THR A 594 0.22 -11.24 -20.60
CA THR A 594 -0.26 -10.02 -21.25
C THR A 594 0.59 -8.82 -20.85
N THR A 595 0.69 -7.86 -21.75
CA THR A 595 1.28 -6.55 -21.47
C THR A 595 0.25 -5.45 -21.68
N ILE A 596 0.35 -4.40 -20.86
CA ILE A 596 -0.37 -3.15 -21.07
C ILE A 596 0.66 -2.03 -20.94
N ALA A 597 0.85 -1.25 -22.00
CA ALA A 597 1.67 -0.06 -21.97
C ALA A 597 0.78 1.19 -21.81
N THR A 598 1.18 2.10 -20.93
CA THR A 598 0.61 3.43 -20.78
C THR A 598 1.67 4.47 -21.08
N VAL A 599 1.33 5.48 -21.86
CA VAL A 599 2.24 6.54 -22.32
C VAL A 599 1.64 7.87 -21.94
N GLY A 600 2.45 8.80 -21.42
CA GLY A 600 1.99 10.12 -21.00
C GLY A 600 1.61 10.23 -19.52
N GLN A 601 1.22 9.13 -18.87
CA GLN A 601 0.94 9.05 -17.43
C GLN A 601 0.94 7.59 -16.97
N GLY A 602 0.93 7.34 -15.66
CA GLY A 602 0.74 6.02 -15.08
C GLY A 602 -0.68 5.46 -15.28
N SER A 603 -0.84 4.18 -14.97
CA SER A 603 -2.13 3.49 -15.01
C SER A 603 -3.07 3.98 -13.92
N MET A 604 -4.35 3.63 -14.04
CA MET A 604 -5.28 3.74 -12.92
C MET A 604 -4.90 2.75 -11.81
N ARG A 605 -5.19 3.11 -10.55
CA ARG A 605 -4.82 2.27 -9.41
C ARG A 605 -5.64 0.98 -9.37
N PHE A 606 -5.05 -0.14 -9.78
CA PHE A 606 -5.72 -1.45 -9.77
C PHE A 606 -5.39 -2.30 -8.52
N ILE A 607 -4.27 -2.00 -7.84
CA ILE A 607 -3.91 -2.53 -6.52
C ILE A 607 -3.60 -1.40 -5.56
N LEU A 608 -3.81 -1.63 -4.27
CA LEU A 608 -3.67 -0.63 -3.23
C LEU A 608 -2.25 -0.04 -3.10
N THR A 609 -1.23 -0.86 -3.36
CA THR A 609 0.19 -0.45 -3.28
C THR A 609 0.70 0.24 -4.55
N TYR A 610 -0.09 0.28 -5.63
CA TYR A 610 0.31 0.95 -6.87
C TYR A 610 -0.03 2.44 -6.82
N SER A 611 0.96 3.27 -7.12
CA SER A 611 0.82 4.70 -7.37
C SER A 611 1.11 4.97 -8.85
N GLY A 612 0.10 5.42 -9.59
CA GLY A 612 0.29 5.82 -10.99
C GLY A 612 1.14 7.09 -11.07
N GLN A 613 2.12 7.10 -11.97
CA GLN A 613 2.89 8.29 -12.26
C GLN A 613 2.01 9.41 -12.82
N ARG A 614 2.41 10.66 -12.54
CA ARG A 614 1.73 11.87 -13.03
C ARG A 614 1.91 12.05 -14.53
N GLN A 615 1.33 13.11 -15.08
CA GLN A 615 1.32 13.34 -16.53
C GLN A 615 2.65 13.91 -17.02
N TYR A 616 3.38 13.15 -17.84
CA TYR A 616 4.64 13.49 -18.49
C TYR A 616 4.69 12.94 -19.93
N SER A 617 4.90 13.79 -20.94
CA SER A 617 4.96 13.34 -22.35
C SER A 617 6.15 12.42 -22.66
N ASN A 618 7.22 12.52 -21.88
CA ASN A 618 8.45 11.73 -22.00
C ASN A 618 8.45 10.45 -21.15
N TYR A 619 7.32 10.09 -20.55
CA TYR A 619 7.20 8.89 -19.72
C TYR A 619 6.30 7.83 -20.36
N ALA A 620 6.70 6.57 -20.24
CA ALA A 620 5.84 5.42 -20.48
C ALA A 620 6.07 4.37 -19.40
N GLN A 621 5.05 3.54 -19.15
CA GLN A 621 5.14 2.39 -18.26
C GLN A 621 4.59 1.17 -18.98
N ILE A 622 5.35 0.09 -18.99
CA ILE A 622 4.89 -1.21 -19.49
C ILE A 622 4.61 -2.09 -18.28
N MET A 623 3.34 -2.45 -18.10
CA MET A 623 2.90 -3.37 -17.07
C MET A 623 2.85 -4.78 -17.65
N VAL A 624 3.53 -5.73 -17.01
CA VAL A 624 3.70 -7.09 -17.52
C VAL A 624 3.11 -8.08 -16.53
N ARG A 625 2.12 -8.87 -16.98
CA ARG A 625 1.60 -10.01 -16.24
C ARG A 625 2.29 -11.29 -16.69
N MET A 626 2.82 -12.03 -15.73
CA MET A 626 3.48 -13.32 -15.93
C MET A 626 2.56 -14.49 -15.52
N ASP A 627 2.93 -15.70 -15.93
CA ASP A 627 2.34 -16.96 -15.48
C ASP A 627 2.84 -17.37 -14.08
N ASP A 628 4.13 -17.16 -13.80
CA ASP A 628 4.79 -17.44 -12.53
C ASP A 628 5.73 -16.29 -12.12
N GLN A 629 5.77 -16.02 -10.82
CA GLN A 629 6.60 -15.00 -10.19
C GLN A 629 8.11 -15.34 -10.30
N ARG A 630 8.48 -16.62 -10.37
CA ARG A 630 9.89 -17.07 -10.35
C ARG A 630 10.70 -16.58 -11.55
N SER A 631 10.05 -16.42 -12.70
CA SER A 631 10.67 -15.98 -13.95
C SER A 631 10.86 -14.47 -14.04
N ILE A 632 10.24 -13.69 -13.15
CA ILE A 632 10.28 -12.21 -13.17
C ILE A 632 11.73 -11.71 -13.15
N ASN A 633 12.55 -12.16 -12.20
CA ASN A 633 13.92 -11.65 -12.06
C ASN A 633 14.78 -11.92 -13.30
N THR A 634 14.58 -13.07 -13.97
CA THR A 634 15.32 -13.41 -15.19
C THR A 634 14.84 -12.56 -16.37
N LEU A 635 13.54 -12.31 -16.47
CA LEU A 635 12.98 -11.49 -17.53
C LEU A 635 13.34 -10.01 -17.37
N THR A 636 13.22 -9.44 -16.16
CA THR A 636 13.61 -8.04 -15.91
C THR A 636 15.07 -7.81 -16.27
N GLN A 637 15.98 -8.72 -15.86
CA GLN A 637 17.39 -8.67 -16.25
C GLN A 637 17.60 -8.67 -17.77
N HIS A 638 16.83 -9.48 -18.50
CA HIS A 638 16.89 -9.53 -19.95
C HIS A 638 16.39 -8.22 -20.58
N VAL A 639 15.28 -7.69 -20.08
CA VAL A 639 14.64 -6.46 -20.56
C VAL A 639 15.53 -5.25 -20.28
N ASP A 640 16.02 -5.08 -19.06
CA ASP A 640 16.90 -3.97 -18.67
C ASP A 640 18.19 -3.98 -19.52
N SER A 641 18.79 -5.16 -19.70
CA SER A 641 19.97 -5.34 -20.58
C SER A 641 19.68 -5.05 -22.04
N TYR A 642 18.48 -5.39 -22.53
CA TYR A 642 18.06 -5.13 -23.91
C TYR A 642 17.84 -3.64 -24.14
N ILE A 643 17.16 -2.95 -23.20
CA ILE A 643 16.91 -1.51 -23.27
C ILE A 643 18.24 -0.75 -23.21
N ALA A 644 19.12 -1.08 -22.26
CA ALA A 644 20.42 -0.41 -22.11
C ALA A 644 21.30 -0.51 -23.38
N ARG A 645 21.18 -1.60 -24.16
CA ARG A 645 21.95 -1.80 -25.40
C ARG A 645 21.33 -1.12 -26.62
N ASN A 646 20.01 -1.19 -26.78
CA ASN A 646 19.33 -0.74 -27.99
C ASN A 646 18.77 0.69 -27.88
N TYR A 647 18.51 1.16 -26.66
CA TYR A 647 17.89 2.45 -26.37
C TYR A 647 18.65 3.19 -25.25
N PRO A 648 19.94 3.55 -25.46
CA PRO A 648 20.76 4.20 -24.43
C PRO A 648 20.23 5.56 -23.96
N GLN A 649 19.34 6.19 -24.73
CA GLN A 649 18.64 7.41 -24.35
C GLN A 649 17.49 7.22 -23.36
N VAL A 650 17.05 5.97 -23.13
CA VAL A 650 15.95 5.65 -22.21
C VAL A 650 16.53 5.27 -20.86
N ASN A 651 16.17 6.02 -19.82
CA ASN A 651 16.39 5.59 -18.45
C ASN A 651 15.25 4.66 -18.05
N ALA A 652 15.53 3.36 -18.05
CA ALA A 652 14.57 2.33 -17.71
C ALA A 652 14.78 1.82 -16.29
N SER A 653 13.67 1.53 -15.60
CA SER A 653 13.70 0.92 -14.27
C SER A 653 12.61 -0.14 -14.16
N SER A 654 13.04 -1.37 -13.84
CA SER A 654 12.14 -2.49 -13.60
C SER A 654 11.77 -2.60 -12.13
N LYS A 655 10.46 -2.58 -11.82
CA LYS A 655 9.94 -2.61 -10.44
C LYS A 655 8.98 -3.76 -10.23
N ARG A 656 9.01 -4.33 -9.03
CA ARG A 656 8.09 -5.40 -8.60
C ARG A 656 7.02 -4.83 -7.69
N VAL A 657 5.85 -5.46 -7.67
CA VAL A 657 4.80 -5.14 -6.70
C VAL A 657 5.33 -5.41 -5.29
N MET A 658 5.15 -4.46 -4.36
CA MET A 658 5.49 -4.58 -2.94
C MET A 658 4.23 -4.76 -2.09
N PHE A 659 4.35 -5.36 -0.90
CA PHE A 659 3.24 -5.49 0.05
C PHE A 659 2.90 -4.20 0.82
N GLY A 660 3.82 -3.23 0.84
CA GLY A 660 3.62 -1.92 1.47
C GLY A 660 3.54 -0.79 0.46
N PRO A 661 3.24 0.44 0.93
CA PRO A 661 3.31 1.62 0.08
C PRO A 661 4.72 1.74 -0.54
N SER A 662 4.79 1.84 -1.86
CA SER A 662 6.03 2.11 -2.59
C SER A 662 6.04 3.56 -3.04
N GLY A 663 7.11 4.29 -2.69
CA GLY A 663 7.41 5.59 -3.30
C GLY A 663 7.90 5.45 -4.75
N ASP A 664 8.31 6.56 -5.35
CA ASP A 664 8.81 6.58 -6.72
C ASP A 664 10.12 5.79 -6.89
N SER A 665 10.94 5.73 -5.83
CA SER A 665 12.15 4.90 -5.71
C SER A 665 12.41 4.54 -4.25
N ALA A 666 13.16 3.47 -4.02
CA ALA A 666 13.49 2.96 -2.68
C ALA A 666 14.41 3.91 -1.89
N ILE A 667 15.31 4.64 -2.56
CA ILE A 667 16.19 5.65 -1.97
C ILE A 667 15.89 7.01 -2.59
N GLU A 668 15.53 7.98 -1.75
CA GLU A 668 15.30 9.36 -2.18
C GLU A 668 16.09 10.33 -1.30
N VAL A 669 16.76 11.29 -1.94
CA VAL A 669 17.47 12.38 -1.27
C VAL A 669 16.85 13.70 -1.72
N ARG A 670 16.08 14.32 -0.84
CA ARG A 670 15.33 15.56 -1.10
C ARG A 670 16.15 16.76 -0.66
N ILE A 671 16.48 17.63 -1.61
CA ILE A 671 17.24 18.84 -1.37
C ILE A 671 16.26 20.01 -1.41
N LYS A 672 16.04 20.67 -0.26
CA LYS A 672 15.18 21.86 -0.16
C LYS A 672 16.02 23.12 -0.23
N GLY A 673 15.53 24.14 -0.93
CA GLY A 673 16.20 25.43 -1.04
C GLY A 673 15.49 26.39 -2.00
N PRO A 674 15.81 27.70 -1.97
CA PRO A 674 15.09 28.70 -2.77
C PRO A 674 15.59 28.84 -4.22
N ASP A 675 16.88 28.63 -4.49
CA ASP A 675 17.50 28.90 -5.80
C ASP A 675 17.61 27.61 -6.66
N PRO A 676 16.94 27.57 -7.82
CA PRO A 676 17.00 26.46 -8.79
C PRO A 676 18.42 26.04 -9.20
N ASP A 677 19.30 27.01 -9.48
CA ASP A 677 20.65 26.70 -9.99
C ASP A 677 21.49 26.01 -8.92
N ARG A 678 21.36 26.48 -7.67
CA ARG A 678 22.06 25.88 -6.54
C ARG A 678 21.50 24.51 -6.16
N LEU A 679 20.18 24.31 -6.27
CA LEU A 679 19.55 23.00 -6.09
C LEU A 679 20.11 21.99 -7.08
N ARG A 680 20.22 22.35 -8.37
CA ARG A 680 20.81 21.46 -9.39
C ARG A 680 22.27 21.12 -9.12
N LEU A 681 23.07 22.09 -8.65
CA LEU A 681 24.46 21.82 -8.29
C LEU A 681 24.57 20.79 -7.16
N LEU A 682 23.80 20.98 -6.09
CA LEU A 682 23.77 20.03 -4.96
C LEU A 682 23.24 18.66 -5.38
N ALA A 683 22.21 18.63 -6.23
CA ALA A 683 21.65 17.40 -6.77
C ALA A 683 22.66 16.63 -7.62
N SER A 684 23.47 17.32 -8.43
CA SER A 684 24.56 16.69 -9.18
C SER A 684 25.58 16.05 -8.25
N GLN A 685 26.00 16.75 -7.19
CA GLN A 685 26.95 16.20 -6.21
C GLN A 685 26.41 14.96 -5.51
N VAL A 686 25.13 14.97 -5.12
CA VAL A 686 24.45 13.81 -4.53
C VAL A 686 24.34 12.68 -5.55
N GLY A 687 23.98 12.98 -6.80
CA GLY A 687 23.90 12.01 -7.89
C GLY A 687 25.24 11.33 -8.19
N ASP A 688 26.35 12.08 -8.15
CA ASP A 688 27.70 11.54 -8.33
C ASP A 688 28.08 10.57 -7.20
N ILE A 689 27.71 10.90 -5.95
CA ILE A 689 27.94 10.01 -4.79
C ILE A 689 27.13 8.72 -4.90
N LEU A 690 25.86 8.81 -5.31
CA LEU A 690 25.01 7.64 -5.50
C LEU A 690 25.54 6.77 -6.65
N SER A 691 25.84 7.38 -7.81
CA SER A 691 26.31 6.66 -9.01
C SER A 691 27.68 6.00 -8.83
N ALA A 692 28.47 6.43 -7.84
CA ALA A 692 29.74 5.81 -7.50
C ALA A 692 29.58 4.46 -6.77
N ASP A 693 28.42 4.18 -6.16
CA ASP A 693 28.15 2.90 -5.51
C ASP A 693 27.65 1.88 -6.54
N PRO A 694 28.36 0.76 -6.75
CA PRO A 694 28.02 -0.23 -7.77
C PRO A 694 26.72 -1.00 -7.48
N ALA A 695 26.13 -0.84 -6.29
CA ALA A 695 24.85 -1.45 -5.93
C ALA A 695 23.65 -0.52 -6.21
N THR A 696 23.86 0.64 -6.82
CA THR A 696 22.79 1.55 -7.26
C THR A 696 22.47 1.33 -8.73
N ASP A 697 21.19 1.46 -9.07
CA ASP A 697 20.72 1.43 -10.46
C ASP A 697 19.86 2.67 -10.76
N GLY A 698 19.93 3.14 -12.01
CA GLY A 698 19.05 4.19 -12.53
C GLY A 698 19.04 5.53 -11.78
N VAL A 699 20.19 6.03 -11.29
CA VAL A 699 20.25 7.32 -10.57
C VAL A 699 19.67 8.46 -11.42
N ARG A 700 18.64 9.13 -10.91
CA ARG A 700 17.91 10.20 -11.61
C ARG A 700 17.50 11.33 -10.68
N ASN A 701 17.02 12.43 -11.25
CA ASN A 701 16.38 13.50 -10.49
C ASN A 701 14.96 13.78 -11.03
N ASP A 702 14.09 14.26 -10.15
CA ASP A 702 12.67 14.53 -10.43
C ASP A 702 12.41 15.83 -11.23
N TRP A 703 13.34 16.78 -11.19
CA TRP A 703 13.29 18.03 -11.97
C TRP A 703 13.61 17.86 -13.47
N GLN A 704 14.12 16.69 -13.84
CA GLN A 704 14.57 16.38 -15.20
C GLN A 704 15.64 17.36 -15.73
N ASN A 705 16.06 17.17 -16.98
CA ASN A 705 16.94 18.14 -17.64
C ASN A 705 16.17 19.41 -18.03
N ARG A 706 16.89 20.54 -18.09
CA ARG A 706 16.33 21.78 -18.62
C ARG A 706 15.80 21.58 -20.03
N SER A 707 14.66 22.19 -20.33
CA SER A 707 14.04 22.14 -21.64
C SER A 707 14.35 23.39 -22.44
N LYS A 708 14.34 23.23 -23.77
CA LYS A 708 14.50 24.34 -24.72
C LYS A 708 13.21 25.13 -24.82
N VAL A 709 13.31 26.46 -24.80
CA VAL A 709 12.19 27.37 -25.07
C VAL A 709 12.63 28.44 -26.07
N ILE A 710 11.77 28.74 -27.04
CA ILE A 710 11.97 29.83 -27.98
C ILE A 710 11.21 31.03 -27.48
N ARG A 711 11.90 32.15 -27.21
CA ARG A 711 11.32 33.42 -26.75
C ARG A 711 11.37 34.48 -27.84
N PRO A 712 10.25 34.75 -28.54
CA PRO A 712 10.14 35.88 -29.46
C PRO A 712 10.30 37.20 -28.69
N GLN A 713 11.25 38.02 -29.11
CA GLN A 713 11.54 39.30 -28.46
C GLN A 713 10.64 40.40 -29.04
N TYR A 714 9.47 40.61 -28.43
CA TYR A 714 8.50 41.62 -28.88
C TYR A 714 9.06 43.04 -28.76
N SER A 715 9.05 43.79 -29.87
CA SER A 715 9.43 45.19 -29.90
C SER A 715 8.20 46.07 -29.71
N ALA A 716 8.02 46.62 -28.50
CA ALA A 716 6.86 47.43 -28.17
C ALA A 716 6.73 48.71 -29.03
N SER A 717 7.83 49.27 -29.52
CA SER A 717 7.81 50.42 -30.42
C SER A 717 7.28 50.05 -31.80
N LEU A 718 7.80 48.97 -32.40
CA LEU A 718 7.38 48.49 -33.73
C LEU A 718 5.96 47.93 -33.70
N GLY A 719 5.60 47.17 -32.66
CA GLY A 719 4.25 46.68 -32.46
C GLY A 719 3.23 47.81 -32.36
N ARG A 720 3.53 48.88 -31.62
CA ARG A 720 2.64 50.05 -31.54
C ARG A 720 2.50 50.80 -32.86
N GLU A 721 3.59 50.96 -33.61
CA GLU A 721 3.56 51.58 -34.95
C GLU A 721 2.68 50.76 -35.92
N LEU A 722 2.86 49.44 -35.90
CA LEU A 722 2.18 48.51 -36.78
C LEU A 722 0.80 48.08 -36.25
N GLY A 723 0.38 48.52 -35.07
CA GLY A 723 -0.89 48.15 -34.45
C GLY A 723 -1.01 46.64 -34.22
N VAL A 724 0.06 46.03 -33.71
CA VAL A 724 0.15 44.63 -33.29
C VAL A 724 0.57 44.61 -31.84
N ASP A 725 -0.22 43.99 -30.98
CA ASP A 725 0.13 43.81 -29.57
C ASP A 725 0.72 42.41 -29.30
N LYS A 726 1.05 42.14 -28.02
CA LYS A 726 1.57 40.84 -27.61
C LYS A 726 0.53 39.73 -27.82
N GLN A 727 -0.75 39.99 -27.55
CA GLN A 727 -1.81 39.00 -27.65
C GLN A 727 -2.03 38.57 -29.11
N ASP A 728 -1.92 39.50 -30.06
CA ASP A 728 -1.95 39.23 -31.50
C ASP A 728 -0.81 38.28 -31.93
N ILE A 729 0.38 38.44 -31.34
CA ILE A 729 1.54 37.56 -31.58
C ILE A 729 1.28 36.17 -31.00
N ASP A 730 0.84 36.10 -29.74
CA ASP A 730 0.57 34.84 -29.04
C ASP A 730 -0.50 34.03 -29.80
N ASN A 731 -1.59 34.68 -30.22
CA ASN A 731 -2.66 34.06 -31.02
C ASN A 731 -2.16 33.57 -32.39
N ALA A 732 -1.28 34.33 -33.06
CA ALA A 732 -0.72 33.94 -34.35
C ALA A 732 0.20 32.72 -34.22
N LEU A 733 1.01 32.66 -33.17
CA LEU A 733 1.87 31.51 -32.87
C LEU A 733 1.06 30.28 -32.48
N GLU A 734 0.08 30.43 -31.58
CA GLU A 734 -0.81 29.34 -31.17
C GLU A 734 -1.55 28.76 -32.38
N MET A 735 -2.16 29.60 -33.22
CA MET A 735 -2.84 29.16 -34.44
C MET A 735 -1.88 28.41 -35.37
N ASN A 736 -0.67 28.93 -35.57
CA ASN A 736 0.25 28.37 -36.56
C ASN A 736 0.81 27.00 -36.15
N PHE A 737 1.08 26.78 -34.86
CA PHE A 737 1.75 25.57 -34.39
C PHE A 737 0.82 24.58 -33.67
N SER A 738 0.05 25.05 -32.69
CA SER A 738 -0.82 24.21 -31.84
C SER A 738 -2.26 24.11 -32.36
N GLY A 739 -2.67 25.09 -33.16
CA GLY A 739 -4.06 25.30 -33.56
C GLY A 739 -4.86 26.04 -32.49
N SER A 740 -5.75 26.93 -32.92
CA SER A 740 -6.60 27.71 -32.03
C SER A 740 -8.01 27.12 -31.97
N ARG A 741 -8.58 27.02 -30.76
CA ARG A 741 -9.94 26.53 -30.57
C ARG A 741 -10.95 27.62 -30.98
N ALA A 742 -11.68 27.39 -32.07
CA ALA A 742 -12.62 28.35 -32.64
C ALA A 742 -14.07 28.12 -32.21
N GLY A 743 -14.41 26.93 -31.71
CA GLY A 743 -15.76 26.60 -31.28
C GLY A 743 -15.94 25.17 -30.81
N LEU A 744 -17.20 24.75 -30.74
CA LEU A 744 -17.63 23.38 -30.53
C LEU A 744 -18.40 22.94 -31.78
N TYR A 745 -18.48 21.63 -32.02
CA TYR A 745 -19.35 20.96 -32.98
C TYR A 745 -20.14 19.90 -32.21
N ARG A 746 -21.46 19.87 -32.38
CA ARG A 746 -22.35 19.01 -31.61
C ARG A 746 -22.80 17.84 -32.48
N GLU A 747 -22.57 16.61 -32.02
CA GLU A 747 -23.00 15.39 -32.69
C GLU A 747 -23.77 14.52 -31.69
N GLY A 748 -25.09 14.68 -31.62
CA GLY A 748 -25.92 14.02 -30.62
C GLY A 748 -25.52 14.43 -29.19
N ALA A 749 -24.94 13.48 -28.43
CA ALA A 749 -24.44 13.72 -27.08
C ALA A 749 -22.99 14.22 -27.04
N ASP A 750 -22.24 14.09 -28.14
CA ASP A 750 -20.82 14.41 -28.20
C ASP A 750 -20.60 15.90 -28.53
N LEU A 751 -19.68 16.53 -27.80
CA LEU A 751 -19.25 17.92 -28.03
C LEU A 751 -17.79 17.93 -28.46
N LEU A 752 -17.55 18.08 -29.76
CA LEU A 752 -16.22 18.06 -30.35
C LEU A 752 -15.66 19.49 -30.43
N PRO A 753 -14.46 19.78 -29.90
CA PRO A 753 -13.82 21.07 -30.15
C PRO A 753 -13.49 21.22 -31.63
N VAL A 754 -13.71 22.42 -32.16
CA VAL A 754 -13.31 22.82 -33.51
C VAL A 754 -11.98 23.56 -33.41
N VAL A 755 -10.93 22.98 -33.98
CA VAL A 755 -9.56 23.49 -33.93
C VAL A 755 -9.17 23.99 -35.32
N VAL A 756 -8.79 25.26 -35.41
CA VAL A 756 -8.35 25.92 -36.64
C VAL A 756 -6.84 26.01 -36.66
N ARG A 757 -6.22 25.54 -37.74
CA ARG A 757 -4.76 25.50 -37.87
C ARG A 757 -4.31 25.50 -39.34
N PRO A 758 -3.04 25.77 -39.65
CA PRO A 758 -2.50 25.55 -40.99
C PRO A 758 -2.31 24.08 -41.35
N PRO A 759 -2.25 23.74 -42.65
CA PRO A 759 -1.85 22.41 -43.10
C PRO A 759 -0.49 21.99 -42.53
N ALA A 760 -0.28 20.68 -42.34
CA ALA A 760 0.96 20.12 -41.77
C ALA A 760 2.26 20.66 -42.42
N ALA A 761 2.25 20.83 -43.74
CA ALA A 761 3.40 21.34 -44.51
C ALA A 761 3.78 22.80 -44.17
N GLU A 762 2.83 23.61 -43.68
CA GLU A 762 3.07 25.02 -43.34
C GLU A 762 3.57 25.17 -41.87
N ARG A 763 3.30 24.19 -41.00
CA ARG A 763 3.50 24.28 -39.54
C ARG A 763 4.69 23.49 -38.95
N GLN A 764 5.18 22.45 -39.63
CA GLN A 764 6.16 21.52 -39.04
C GLN A 764 7.63 21.99 -39.04
N ASP A 765 7.96 23.10 -39.71
CA ASP A 765 9.33 23.62 -39.77
C ASP A 765 9.49 24.89 -38.90
N ALA A 766 10.40 24.84 -37.93
CA ALA A 766 10.78 25.98 -37.11
C ALA A 766 11.41 27.13 -37.93
N ASN A 767 11.98 26.85 -39.11
CA ASN A 767 12.50 27.88 -40.01
C ASN A 767 11.39 28.83 -40.52
N HIS A 768 10.12 28.43 -40.41
CA HIS A 768 8.98 29.26 -40.77
C HIS A 768 8.58 30.28 -39.69
N LEU A 769 9.21 30.29 -38.51
CA LEU A 769 8.93 31.25 -37.42
C LEU A 769 8.99 32.72 -37.90
N ASN A 770 9.96 33.05 -38.75
CA ASN A 770 10.11 34.40 -39.31
C ASN A 770 8.98 34.80 -40.28
N ASN A 771 8.31 33.80 -40.85
CA ASN A 771 7.28 33.95 -41.88
C ASN A 771 5.85 33.78 -41.32
N VAL A 772 5.71 33.52 -40.02
CA VAL A 772 4.40 33.51 -39.36
C VAL A 772 3.74 34.86 -39.59
N LEU A 773 2.48 34.86 -40.04
CA LEU A 773 1.75 36.06 -40.38
C LEU A 773 0.92 36.52 -39.19
N VAL A 774 1.08 37.79 -38.80
CA VAL A 774 0.29 38.46 -37.76
C VAL A 774 -0.57 39.54 -38.40
N TRP A 775 -1.80 39.68 -37.93
CA TRP A 775 -2.71 40.71 -38.43
C TRP A 775 -2.37 42.09 -37.85
N SER A 776 -2.13 43.08 -38.71
CA SER A 776 -1.92 44.48 -38.31
C SER A 776 -3.26 45.21 -38.28
N GLN A 777 -3.69 45.68 -37.09
CA GLN A 777 -4.93 46.43 -36.95
C GLN A 777 -4.85 47.80 -37.65
N ASN A 778 -3.68 48.45 -37.61
CA ASN A 778 -3.49 49.76 -38.25
C ASN A 778 -3.49 49.68 -39.78
N ARG A 779 -2.87 48.63 -40.35
CA ARG A 779 -2.73 48.48 -41.80
C ARG A 779 -3.83 47.61 -42.43
N GLN A 780 -4.66 46.95 -41.64
CA GLN A 780 -5.71 46.03 -42.08
C GLN A 780 -5.16 44.96 -43.05
N GLN A 781 -3.97 44.44 -42.76
CA GLN A 781 -3.32 43.40 -43.56
C GLN A 781 -2.44 42.52 -42.68
N TYR A 782 -2.16 41.31 -43.16
CA TYR A 782 -1.18 40.42 -42.54
C TYR A 782 0.24 40.90 -42.82
N ILE A 783 1.08 40.88 -41.79
CA ILE A 783 2.51 41.18 -41.85
C ILE A 783 3.32 40.03 -41.24
N PRO A 784 4.53 39.74 -41.74
CA PRO A 784 5.43 38.78 -41.09
C PRO A 784 5.73 39.16 -39.64
N LEU A 785 5.76 38.16 -38.76
CA LEU A 785 6.06 38.29 -37.33
C LEU A 785 7.43 38.95 -37.11
N SER A 786 8.39 38.70 -38.00
CA SER A 786 9.72 39.32 -38.02
C SER A 786 9.70 40.86 -38.10
N ASN A 787 8.59 41.50 -38.50
CA ASN A 787 8.47 42.96 -38.48
C ASN A 787 8.16 43.54 -37.09
N VAL A 788 7.70 42.72 -36.15
CA VAL A 788 7.30 43.15 -34.80
C VAL A 788 8.14 42.50 -33.69
N VAL A 789 8.97 41.51 -34.03
CA VAL A 789 9.96 40.91 -33.12
C VAL A 789 11.38 41.27 -33.53
N SER A 790 12.25 41.54 -32.57
CA SER A 790 13.68 41.82 -32.84
C SER A 790 14.50 40.55 -33.05
N GLY A 791 13.99 39.39 -32.63
CA GLY A 791 14.63 38.09 -32.80
C GLY A 791 13.89 36.98 -32.05
N PHE A 792 14.34 35.75 -32.27
CA PHE A 792 13.86 34.55 -31.58
C PHE A 792 15.03 33.95 -30.79
N ASN A 793 15.01 34.10 -29.47
CA ASN A 793 16.09 33.59 -28.63
C ASN A 793 15.77 32.15 -28.20
N LEU A 794 16.73 31.24 -28.37
CA LEU A 794 16.66 29.89 -27.81
C LEU A 794 17.26 29.93 -26.39
N GLU A 795 16.43 29.69 -25.40
CA GLU A 795 16.78 29.69 -23.98
C GLU A 795 16.55 28.31 -23.37
N TRP A 796 17.16 28.08 -22.20
CA TRP A 796 16.96 26.87 -21.40
C TRP A 796 16.27 27.26 -20.11
N GLU A 797 15.18 26.59 -19.78
CA GLU A 797 14.45 26.80 -18.53
C GLU A 797 14.16 25.49 -17.82
N ASP A 798 13.84 25.59 -16.54
CA ASP A 798 13.42 24.48 -15.72
C ASP A 798 11.95 24.15 -16.02
N PRO A 799 11.65 22.99 -16.63
CA PRO A 799 10.30 22.69 -17.08
C PRO A 799 9.36 22.28 -15.96
N LEU A 800 9.93 21.88 -14.83
CA LEU A 800 9.26 21.34 -13.66
C LEU A 800 9.83 22.04 -12.43
N ILE A 801 8.95 22.57 -11.59
CA ILE A 801 9.31 23.05 -10.27
C ILE A 801 8.50 22.25 -9.26
N LEU A 802 9.20 21.41 -8.52
CA LEU A 802 8.62 20.61 -7.45
C LEU A 802 8.75 21.33 -6.12
N ARG A 803 7.70 21.26 -5.31
CA ARG A 803 7.68 21.84 -3.97
C ARG A 803 7.08 20.86 -2.97
N ARG A 804 7.55 20.98 -1.74
CA ARG A 804 6.99 20.29 -0.58
C ARG A 804 6.91 21.28 0.57
N ASP A 805 5.72 21.41 1.16
CA ASP A 805 5.43 22.30 2.28
C ASP A 805 5.90 23.76 2.03
N ARG A 806 5.64 24.27 0.82
CA ARG A 806 5.98 25.61 0.30
C ARG A 806 7.47 25.89 0.06
N SER A 807 8.32 24.86 0.09
CA SER A 807 9.73 24.98 -0.27
C SER A 807 9.98 24.24 -1.58
N ARG A 808 10.74 24.85 -2.51
CA ARG A 808 11.22 24.13 -3.70
C ARG A 808 12.10 22.98 -3.24
N VAL A 809 11.87 21.82 -3.85
CA VAL A 809 12.56 20.57 -3.52
C VAL A 809 12.98 19.91 -4.83
N LEU A 810 14.23 19.47 -4.87
CA LEU A 810 14.76 18.62 -5.94
C LEU A 810 15.17 17.29 -5.31
N THR A 811 14.57 16.20 -5.79
CA THR A 811 14.81 14.86 -5.26
C THR A 811 15.71 14.07 -6.20
N VAL A 812 16.81 13.55 -5.67
CA VAL A 812 17.65 12.55 -6.34
C VAL A 812 17.17 11.18 -5.91
N GLN A 813 16.89 10.31 -6.88
CA GLN A 813 16.22 9.02 -6.70
C GLN A 813 17.07 7.90 -7.28
N THR A 814 17.10 6.76 -6.62
CA THR A 814 17.75 5.53 -7.11
C THR A 814 17.14 4.31 -6.44
N ASP A 815 17.23 3.18 -7.14
CA ASP A 815 16.79 1.88 -6.64
C ASP A 815 18.01 0.95 -6.50
N PRO A 816 17.99 0.00 -5.55
CA PRO A 816 19.03 -1.02 -5.44
C PRO A 816 19.11 -1.85 -6.73
N ASP A 817 20.32 -2.06 -7.24
CA ASP A 817 20.55 -2.94 -8.38
C ASP A 817 20.04 -4.36 -8.04
N PRO A 818 19.10 -4.92 -8.82
CA PRO A 818 18.61 -6.28 -8.65
C PRO A 818 19.72 -7.36 -8.64
N LEU A 819 20.89 -7.11 -9.24
CA LEU A 819 22.04 -8.01 -9.28
C LEU A 819 22.89 -7.97 -8.01
N SER A 820 22.84 -6.86 -7.26
CA SER A 820 23.68 -6.66 -6.09
C SER A 820 23.26 -7.54 -4.90
N ASN A 821 22.00 -8.00 -4.87
CA ASN A 821 21.35 -8.65 -3.72
C ASN A 821 21.47 -7.83 -2.41
N GLN A 822 21.64 -6.50 -2.53
CA GLN A 822 21.71 -5.58 -1.40
C GLN A 822 20.38 -4.84 -1.22
N THR A 823 20.12 -4.42 0.00
CA THR A 823 18.90 -3.68 0.36
C THR A 823 19.13 -2.17 0.28
N SER A 824 18.05 -1.39 0.19
CA SER A 824 18.10 0.07 0.29
C SER A 824 18.78 0.56 1.58
N GLY A 825 18.58 -0.16 2.69
CA GLY A 825 19.26 0.09 3.97
C GLY A 825 20.78 -0.11 3.92
N ASP A 826 21.26 -1.13 3.20
CA ASP A 826 22.70 -1.42 3.07
C ASP A 826 23.43 -0.32 2.28
N ILE A 827 22.79 0.20 1.23
CA ILE A 827 23.30 1.30 0.41
C ILE A 827 23.30 2.59 1.24
N LEU A 828 22.17 2.92 1.87
CA LEU A 828 22.01 4.13 2.67
C LEU A 828 23.07 4.21 3.79
N ALA A 829 23.41 3.11 4.44
CA ALA A 829 24.47 3.07 5.46
C ALA A 829 25.85 3.51 4.93
N ARG A 830 26.14 3.34 3.63
CA ARG A 830 27.40 3.74 2.99
C ARG A 830 27.39 5.17 2.44
N VAL A 831 26.28 5.58 1.82
CA VAL A 831 26.18 6.90 1.16
C VAL A 831 25.77 8.01 2.12
N LYS A 832 24.99 7.71 3.16
CA LYS A 832 24.49 8.72 4.11
C LYS A 832 25.59 9.54 4.78
N PRO A 833 26.67 8.93 5.33
CA PRO A 833 27.75 9.71 5.94
C PRO A 833 28.46 10.65 4.96
N GLN A 834 28.49 10.30 3.66
CA GLN A 834 29.14 11.12 2.62
C GLN A 834 28.26 12.31 2.24
N ILE A 835 26.95 12.09 2.10
CA ILE A 835 25.97 13.13 1.77
C ILE A 835 25.77 14.09 2.94
N ASP A 836 25.68 13.57 4.17
CA ASP A 836 25.53 14.39 5.39
C ASP A 836 26.80 15.25 5.66
N ALA A 837 27.94 14.91 5.08
CA ALA A 837 29.19 15.67 5.16
C ALA A 837 29.29 16.83 4.14
N LEU A 838 28.34 16.95 3.21
CA LEU A 838 28.34 18.04 2.22
C LEU A 838 28.10 19.40 2.90
N ALA A 839 28.90 20.40 2.51
CA ALA A 839 28.75 21.76 3.03
C ALA A 839 27.53 22.45 2.42
N LEU A 840 26.43 22.51 3.17
CA LEU A 840 25.19 23.16 2.74
C LEU A 840 25.23 24.68 2.98
N PRO A 841 24.86 25.51 1.98
CA PRO A 841 24.67 26.94 2.19
C PRO A 841 23.48 27.23 3.13
N HIS A 842 23.42 28.45 3.68
CA HIS A 842 22.27 28.88 4.48
C HIS A 842 20.97 28.82 3.65
N GLY A 843 19.91 28.27 4.27
CA GLY A 843 18.60 28.11 3.62
C GLY A 843 18.43 26.81 2.82
N TYR A 844 19.41 25.91 2.86
CA TYR A 844 19.33 24.57 2.25
C TYR A 844 19.28 23.49 3.32
N SER A 845 18.49 22.45 3.06
CA SER A 845 18.44 21.24 3.89
C SER A 845 18.32 19.99 3.03
N ILE A 846 18.83 18.89 3.53
CA ILE A 846 18.69 17.57 2.92
C ILE A 846 17.79 16.72 3.82
N GLU A 847 16.81 16.08 3.21
CA GLU A 847 15.89 15.14 3.85
C GLU A 847 15.94 13.80 3.12
N TRP A 848 15.83 12.71 3.87
CA TRP A 848 15.82 11.36 3.33
C TRP A 848 14.37 10.89 3.12
N GLY A 849 14.07 10.39 1.93
CA GLY A 849 12.78 9.81 1.55
C GLY A 849 12.87 8.33 1.22
N GLY A 850 11.86 7.80 0.53
CA GLY A 850 11.79 6.38 0.15
C GLY A 850 11.58 5.45 1.35
N ASP A 851 12.20 4.26 1.29
CA ASP A 851 12.06 3.23 2.33
C ASP A 851 12.51 3.71 3.72
N ALA A 852 13.47 4.64 3.77
CA ALA A 852 13.99 5.19 5.01
C ALA A 852 12.96 6.06 5.76
N GLU A 853 12.21 6.89 5.03
CA GLU A 853 11.10 7.69 5.58
C GLU A 853 9.98 6.77 6.04
N ASN A 854 9.53 5.86 5.17
CA ASN A 854 8.49 4.88 5.48
C ASN A 854 8.81 4.06 6.74
N SER A 855 10.07 3.61 6.86
CA SER A 855 10.54 2.85 8.03
C SER A 855 10.63 3.73 9.27
N SER A 856 11.11 4.97 9.15
CA SER A 856 11.20 5.92 10.27
C SER A 856 9.84 6.32 10.81
N GLU A 857 8.89 6.66 9.94
CA GLU A 857 7.51 7.04 10.30
C GLU A 857 6.79 5.88 11.01
N ALA A 858 6.86 4.67 10.43
CA ALA A 858 6.25 3.50 11.03
C ALA A 858 6.89 3.14 12.39
N GLN A 859 8.23 3.23 12.50
CA GLN A 859 8.93 3.02 13.77
C GLN A 859 8.56 4.08 14.80
N GLN A 860 8.46 5.36 14.42
CA GLN A 860 8.07 6.43 15.32
C GLN A 860 6.64 6.23 15.85
N GLY A 861 5.69 5.88 14.96
CA GLY A 861 4.34 5.51 15.35
C GLY A 861 4.33 4.39 16.40
N LEU A 862 5.08 3.31 16.16
CA LEU A 862 5.21 2.20 17.11
C LEU A 862 5.88 2.60 18.43
N PHE A 863 7.00 3.34 18.39
CA PHE A 863 7.73 3.74 19.59
C PHE A 863 6.96 4.72 20.47
N THR A 864 5.95 5.42 19.93
CA THR A 864 5.06 6.24 20.77
C THR A 864 4.08 5.39 21.59
N THR A 865 3.59 4.26 21.05
CA THR A 865 2.57 3.42 21.72
C THR A 865 3.17 2.30 22.56
N LEU A 866 4.33 1.75 22.16
CA LEU A 866 4.99 0.62 22.83
C LEU A 866 5.33 0.85 24.32
N PRO A 867 5.87 2.01 24.74
CA PRO A 867 6.20 2.25 26.14
C PRO A 867 4.98 2.14 27.05
N LEU A 868 3.82 2.64 26.60
CA LEU A 868 2.58 2.53 27.36
C LEU A 868 2.12 1.07 27.46
N GLY A 869 2.18 0.31 26.36
CA GLY A 869 1.85 -1.12 26.37
C GLY A 869 2.73 -1.91 27.34
N TYR A 870 4.04 -1.72 27.27
CA TYR A 870 4.98 -2.38 28.16
C TYR A 870 4.83 -1.93 29.61
N LEU A 871 4.52 -0.65 29.86
CA LEU A 871 4.21 -0.17 31.21
C LEU A 871 2.98 -0.87 31.78
N VAL A 872 1.90 -0.98 31.02
CA VAL A 872 0.67 -1.69 31.46
C VAL A 872 0.95 -3.17 31.69
N MET A 873 1.68 -3.84 30.79
CA MET A 873 2.10 -5.24 30.98
C MET A 873 2.94 -5.40 32.25
N PHE A 874 3.88 -4.50 32.49
CA PHE A 874 4.75 -4.51 33.67
C PHE A 874 3.93 -4.33 34.95
N VAL A 875 3.01 -3.37 34.97
CA VAL A 875 2.10 -3.13 36.11
C VAL A 875 1.25 -4.37 36.39
N ILE A 876 0.71 -5.03 35.37
CA ILE A 876 -0.06 -6.28 35.55
C ILE A 876 0.82 -7.38 36.13
N THR A 877 2.06 -7.55 35.64
CA THR A 877 3.00 -8.53 36.22
C THR A 877 3.28 -8.23 37.70
N VAL A 878 3.49 -6.96 38.06
CA VAL A 878 3.71 -6.54 39.46
C VAL A 878 2.48 -6.81 40.32
N LEU A 879 1.28 -6.45 39.85
CA LEU A 879 0.03 -6.67 40.59
C LEU A 879 -0.26 -8.15 40.79
N MET A 880 -0.02 -8.96 39.78
CA MET A 880 -0.29 -10.40 39.83
C MET A 880 0.59 -11.13 40.86
N PHE A 881 1.87 -10.75 41.00
CA PHE A 881 2.76 -11.32 42.01
C PHE A 881 2.80 -10.54 43.33
N SER A 882 2.21 -9.35 43.37
CA SER A 882 2.40 -8.39 44.47
C SER A 882 3.88 -8.19 44.86
N SER A 883 4.79 -8.31 43.89
CA SER A 883 6.25 -8.32 44.10
C SER A 883 6.99 -7.73 42.91
N LEU A 884 7.66 -6.59 43.14
CA LEU A 884 8.49 -5.93 42.13
C LEU A 884 9.69 -6.81 41.72
N LYS A 885 10.25 -7.58 42.66
CA LYS A 885 11.40 -8.46 42.39
C LYS A 885 11.05 -9.57 41.40
N ASN A 886 9.86 -10.18 41.56
CA ASN A 886 9.37 -11.23 40.68
C ASN A 886 9.10 -10.69 39.28
N ALA A 887 8.49 -9.50 39.19
CA ALA A 887 8.28 -8.84 37.91
C ALA A 887 9.61 -8.53 37.20
N VAL A 888 10.57 -7.89 37.87
CA VAL A 888 11.87 -7.56 37.27
C VAL A 888 12.63 -8.81 36.82
N ALA A 889 12.57 -9.90 37.58
CA ALA A 889 13.19 -11.17 37.20
C ALA A 889 12.66 -11.72 35.87
N ILE A 890 11.35 -11.63 35.62
CA ILE A 890 10.72 -12.04 34.37
C ILE A 890 11.04 -11.05 33.24
N TRP A 891 11.08 -9.76 33.52
CA TRP A 891 11.36 -8.75 32.50
C TRP A 891 12.82 -8.77 32.02
N LEU A 892 13.78 -9.15 32.88
CA LEU A 892 15.18 -9.35 32.50
C LEU A 892 15.38 -10.46 31.47
N THR A 893 14.43 -11.38 31.31
CA THR A 893 14.52 -12.43 30.28
C THR A 893 14.05 -11.98 28.90
N VAL A 894 13.34 -10.85 28.80
CA VAL A 894 12.85 -10.33 27.50
C VAL A 894 14.00 -9.88 26.59
N PRO A 895 14.97 -9.03 27.02
CA PRO A 895 16.10 -8.66 26.16
C PRO A 895 16.97 -9.85 25.74
N LEU A 896 17.05 -10.89 26.58
CA LEU A 896 17.82 -12.11 26.28
C LEU A 896 17.24 -12.90 25.11
N ALA A 897 15.98 -12.67 24.74
CA ALA A 897 15.36 -13.32 23.58
C ALA A 897 16.07 -12.99 22.26
N LEU A 898 16.74 -11.83 22.17
CA LEU A 898 17.54 -11.43 21.01
C LEU A 898 18.66 -12.42 20.69
N ILE A 899 19.14 -13.17 21.68
CA ILE A 899 20.17 -14.20 21.48
C ILE A 899 19.66 -15.33 20.58
N GLY A 900 18.36 -15.63 20.59
CA GLY A 900 17.75 -16.56 19.64
C GLY A 900 17.43 -15.91 18.29
N VAL A 901 16.95 -14.67 18.31
CA VAL A 901 16.49 -13.96 17.11
C VAL A 901 17.63 -13.63 16.14
N THR A 902 18.76 -13.10 16.64
CA THR A 902 19.90 -12.69 15.79
C THR A 902 20.45 -13.85 14.96
N PRO A 903 20.81 -15.02 15.54
CA PRO A 903 21.24 -16.17 14.75
C PRO A 903 20.18 -16.66 13.76
N GLY A 904 18.89 -16.56 14.09
CA GLY A 904 17.79 -16.93 13.19
C GLY A 904 17.85 -16.15 11.88
N PHE A 905 18.04 -14.83 11.95
CA PHE A 905 18.19 -13.99 10.75
C PHE A 905 19.50 -14.23 10.01
N LEU A 906 20.62 -14.35 10.73
CA LEU A 906 21.92 -14.59 10.10
C LEU A 906 21.99 -15.94 9.38
N LEU A 907 21.33 -16.98 9.91
CA LEU A 907 21.30 -18.32 9.30
C LEU A 907 20.34 -18.40 8.11
N THR A 908 19.18 -17.72 8.18
CA THR A 908 18.17 -17.77 7.12
C THR A 908 18.43 -16.79 5.99
N GLY A 909 19.18 -15.71 6.25
CA GLY A 909 19.42 -14.64 5.28
C GLY A 909 18.19 -13.78 4.97
N ILE A 910 17.07 -14.01 5.67
CA ILE A 910 15.84 -13.24 5.52
C ILE A 910 16.07 -11.84 6.12
N PRO A 911 15.64 -10.75 5.46
CA PRO A 911 15.80 -9.42 6.02
C PRO A 911 14.84 -9.17 7.19
N PHE A 912 15.29 -8.38 8.17
CA PHE A 912 14.47 -7.86 9.24
C PHE A 912 13.54 -6.78 8.69
N GLY A 913 12.23 -6.98 8.84
CA GLY A 913 11.20 -6.08 8.32
C GLY A 913 10.06 -5.84 9.31
N PHE A 914 8.98 -5.21 8.86
CA PHE A 914 7.84 -4.86 9.71
C PHE A 914 7.24 -6.06 10.45
N MET A 915 7.05 -7.19 9.74
CA MET A 915 6.50 -8.42 10.31
C MET A 915 7.42 -9.06 11.36
N ALA A 916 8.74 -8.86 11.26
CA ALA A 916 9.69 -9.30 12.29
C ALA A 916 9.50 -8.52 13.62
N LEU A 917 9.18 -7.23 13.54
CA LEU A 917 8.91 -6.40 14.71
C LEU A 917 7.64 -6.88 15.43
N ILE A 918 6.58 -7.21 14.67
CA ILE A 918 5.38 -7.86 15.23
C ILE A 918 5.74 -9.20 15.89
N GLY A 919 6.61 -10.00 15.26
CA GLY A 919 7.11 -11.25 15.83
C GLY A 919 7.87 -11.05 17.15
N LEU A 920 8.66 -9.99 17.27
CA LEU A 920 9.41 -9.66 18.48
C LEU A 920 8.47 -9.29 19.65
N LEU A 921 7.41 -8.55 19.34
CA LEU A 921 6.38 -8.20 20.32
C LEU A 921 5.57 -9.42 20.74
N SER A 922 5.20 -10.28 19.79
CA SER A 922 4.59 -11.58 20.09
C SER A 922 5.46 -12.41 21.03
N LEU A 923 6.76 -12.48 20.73
CA LEU A 923 7.74 -13.22 21.50
C LEU A 923 7.88 -12.69 22.93
N SER A 924 7.89 -11.36 23.13
CA SER A 924 7.97 -10.77 24.47
C SER A 924 6.75 -11.16 25.33
N GLY A 925 5.54 -11.09 24.76
CA GLY A 925 4.30 -11.54 25.42
C GLY A 925 4.32 -13.01 25.80
N MET A 926 4.73 -13.90 24.88
CA MET A 926 4.87 -15.34 25.15
C MET A 926 5.92 -15.64 26.23
N LEU A 927 7.04 -14.95 26.21
CA LEU A 927 8.13 -15.14 27.15
C LEU A 927 7.71 -14.72 28.56
N ILE A 928 7.06 -13.56 28.69
CA ILE A 928 6.53 -13.09 29.98
C ILE A 928 5.44 -14.06 30.49
N ARG A 929 4.55 -14.54 29.62
CA ARG A 929 3.55 -15.57 29.96
C ARG A 929 4.20 -16.84 30.52
N ASN A 930 5.20 -17.39 29.86
CA ASN A 930 5.89 -18.59 30.32
C ASN A 930 6.64 -18.35 31.64
N GLY A 931 7.26 -17.18 31.78
CA GLY A 931 7.92 -16.76 33.02
C GLY A 931 6.94 -16.62 34.20
N ILE A 932 5.76 -16.07 33.94
CA ILE A 932 4.67 -15.95 34.94
C ILE A 932 4.28 -17.32 35.49
N VAL A 933 4.01 -18.28 34.61
CA VAL A 933 3.55 -19.62 35.01
C VAL A 933 4.63 -20.36 35.80
N LEU A 934 5.91 -20.14 35.49
CA LEU A 934 7.03 -20.73 36.22
C LEU A 934 7.23 -20.09 37.59
N VAL A 935 7.29 -18.75 37.68
CA VAL A 935 7.50 -18.05 38.95
C VAL A 935 6.35 -18.28 39.93
N GLU A 936 5.11 -18.36 39.44
CA GLU A 936 3.96 -18.70 40.26
C GLU A 936 4.09 -20.12 40.85
N GLU A 937 4.55 -21.09 40.06
CA GLU A 937 4.81 -22.44 40.57
C GLU A 937 5.93 -22.42 41.63
N ILE A 938 6.98 -21.62 41.44
CA ILE A 938 8.07 -21.48 42.42
C ILE A 938 7.54 -20.90 43.76
N GLU A 939 6.76 -19.82 43.73
CA GLU A 939 6.22 -19.20 44.96
C GLU A 939 5.25 -20.13 45.70
N GLN A 940 4.48 -20.94 44.96
CA GLN A 940 3.60 -21.94 45.56
C GLN A 940 4.40 -23.05 46.24
N GLN A 941 5.40 -23.63 45.56
CA GLN A 941 6.22 -24.71 46.11
C GLN A 941 7.08 -24.27 47.31
N LYS A 942 7.41 -22.98 47.38
CA LYS A 942 8.14 -22.37 48.51
C LYS A 942 7.34 -22.35 49.82
N GLN A 943 6.02 -22.54 49.76
CA GLN A 943 5.20 -22.70 50.97
C GLN A 943 5.42 -24.08 51.61
N GLU A 944 5.84 -25.08 50.83
CA GLU A 944 5.97 -26.47 51.27
C GLU A 944 7.43 -26.96 51.33
N LYS A 945 8.34 -26.32 50.58
CA LYS A 945 9.74 -26.77 50.41
C LYS A 945 10.76 -25.64 50.63
N PRO A 946 12.01 -25.96 51.03
CA PRO A 946 13.11 -25.00 51.05
C PRO A 946 13.31 -24.32 49.70
N GLN A 947 13.72 -23.05 49.68
CA GLN A 947 13.75 -22.23 48.46
C GLN A 947 14.48 -22.87 47.27
N GLN A 948 15.64 -23.48 47.49
CA GLN A 948 16.42 -24.09 46.41
C GLN A 948 15.75 -25.36 45.86
N GLU A 949 15.16 -26.19 46.72
CA GLU A 949 14.38 -27.36 46.32
C GLU A 949 13.07 -26.97 45.65
N ALA A 950 12.40 -25.92 46.13
CA ALA A 950 11.19 -25.39 45.53
C ALA A 950 11.43 -24.91 44.09
N ILE A 951 12.55 -24.21 43.86
CA ILE A 951 12.94 -23.76 42.51
C ILE A 951 13.18 -24.95 41.58
N ILE A 952 13.95 -25.96 42.03
CA ILE A 952 14.27 -27.13 41.21
C ILE A 952 13.01 -27.95 40.91
N TYR A 953 12.16 -28.17 41.91
CA TYR A 953 10.91 -28.90 41.76
C TYR A 953 9.95 -28.18 40.80
N ALA A 954 9.72 -26.88 40.99
CA ALA A 954 8.85 -26.08 40.13
C ALA A 954 9.36 -26.03 38.67
N ALA A 955 10.67 -25.88 38.46
CA ALA A 955 11.25 -25.90 37.12
C ALA A 955 11.13 -27.29 36.47
N THR A 956 11.28 -28.36 37.25
CA THR A 956 11.10 -29.74 36.77
C THR A 956 9.65 -30.03 36.41
N SER A 957 8.68 -29.58 37.22
CA SER A 957 7.26 -29.81 36.98
C SER A 957 6.75 -29.04 35.75
N ARG A 958 7.37 -27.90 35.43
CA ARG A 958 7.05 -27.09 34.25
C ARG A 958 7.85 -27.44 33.00
N LEU A 959 8.89 -28.27 33.10
CA LEU A 959 9.72 -28.68 31.97
C LEU A 959 8.91 -29.23 30.78
N ARG A 960 8.04 -30.22 31.04
CA ARG A 960 7.25 -30.87 29.97
C ARG A 960 6.21 -29.90 29.38
N PRO A 961 5.35 -29.22 30.18
CA PRO A 961 4.41 -28.25 29.62
C PRO A 961 5.08 -27.17 28.77
N ILE A 962 6.17 -26.54 29.25
CA ILE A 962 6.84 -25.45 28.54
C ILE A 962 7.52 -25.95 27.26
N LEU A 963 8.16 -27.12 27.27
CA LEU A 963 8.74 -27.70 26.05
C LEU A 963 7.65 -28.00 25.02
N LEU A 964 6.51 -28.51 25.45
CA LEU A 964 5.43 -28.89 24.57
C LEU A 964 4.81 -27.66 23.90
N THR A 965 4.55 -26.59 24.65
CA THR A 965 4.06 -25.31 24.08
C THR A 965 5.06 -24.73 23.09
N ALA A 966 6.36 -24.78 23.41
CA ALA A 966 7.42 -24.34 22.50
C ALA A 966 7.46 -25.16 21.21
N PHE A 967 7.46 -26.50 21.29
CA PHE A 967 7.48 -27.36 20.11
C PHE A 967 6.23 -27.21 19.25
N THR A 968 5.04 -27.14 19.86
CA THR A 968 3.80 -26.92 19.10
C THR A 968 3.81 -25.57 18.39
N THR A 969 4.39 -24.54 19.00
CA THR A 969 4.48 -23.20 18.39
C THR A 969 5.50 -23.17 17.26
N VAL A 970 6.70 -23.71 17.48
CA VAL A 970 7.77 -23.74 16.47
C VAL A 970 7.33 -24.56 15.25
N LEU A 971 6.73 -25.74 15.46
CA LEU A 971 6.26 -26.59 14.37
C LEU A 971 4.96 -26.07 13.74
N GLY A 972 4.06 -25.47 14.53
CA GLY A 972 2.82 -24.89 14.04
C GLY A 972 3.03 -23.67 13.15
N LEU A 973 4.09 -22.90 13.36
CA LEU A 973 4.48 -21.76 12.52
C LEU A 973 5.38 -22.16 11.33
N ALA A 974 5.89 -23.39 11.27
CA ALA A 974 6.77 -23.82 10.19
C ALA A 974 6.18 -23.64 8.77
N PRO A 975 4.86 -23.88 8.52
CA PRO A 975 4.27 -23.62 7.20
C PRO A 975 4.35 -22.15 6.76
N LEU A 976 4.37 -21.20 7.69
CA LEU A 976 4.46 -19.76 7.40
C LEU A 976 5.84 -19.34 6.88
N LEU A 977 6.88 -20.17 7.01
CA LEU A 977 8.19 -19.89 6.40
C LEU A 977 8.16 -19.91 4.88
N LEU A 978 7.16 -20.57 4.28
CA LEU A 978 6.95 -20.58 2.83
C LEU A 978 6.23 -19.33 2.33
N ASP A 979 5.66 -18.55 3.24
CA ASP A 979 4.92 -17.33 2.93
C ASP A 979 5.84 -16.12 3.02
N VAL A 980 6.03 -15.41 1.89
CA VAL A 980 6.95 -14.28 1.77
C VAL A 980 6.59 -13.14 2.73
N PHE A 981 5.31 -12.98 3.08
CA PHE A 981 4.84 -11.94 3.98
C PHE A 981 5.13 -12.29 5.45
N PHE A 982 4.84 -13.53 5.88
CA PHE A 982 4.97 -13.95 7.28
C PHE A 982 6.32 -14.58 7.66
N GLN A 983 7.19 -14.90 6.69
CA GLN A 983 8.46 -15.60 6.95
C GLN A 983 9.33 -14.91 8.01
N SER A 984 9.45 -13.59 8.00
CA SER A 984 10.33 -12.86 8.93
C SER A 984 9.78 -12.89 10.36
N MET A 985 8.46 -12.83 10.53
CA MET A 985 7.78 -13.06 11.80
C MET A 985 7.97 -14.49 12.31
N ALA A 986 7.82 -15.47 11.42
CA ALA A 986 7.99 -16.89 11.76
C ALA A 986 9.42 -17.19 12.22
N VAL A 987 10.45 -16.63 11.57
CA VAL A 987 11.86 -16.74 12.01
C VAL A 987 12.04 -16.19 13.43
N VAL A 988 11.52 -15.00 13.73
CA VAL A 988 11.64 -14.39 15.06
C VAL A 988 11.01 -15.28 16.11
N ILE A 989 9.79 -15.78 15.88
CA ILE A 989 9.10 -16.60 16.87
C ILE A 989 9.75 -17.98 16.98
N MET A 990 10.10 -18.64 15.88
CA MET A 990 10.66 -20.00 15.92
C MET A 990 12.02 -20.05 16.63
N PHE A 991 12.97 -19.21 16.20
CA PHE A 991 14.31 -19.18 16.79
C PHE A 991 14.31 -18.49 18.15
N GLY A 992 13.55 -17.38 18.26
CA GLY A 992 13.40 -16.65 19.51
C GLY A 992 12.75 -17.48 20.60
N LEU A 993 11.62 -18.16 20.33
CA LEU A 993 10.94 -19.00 21.32
C LEU A 993 11.73 -20.29 21.60
N GLY A 994 12.36 -20.88 20.59
CA GLY A 994 13.24 -22.04 20.77
C GLY A 994 14.34 -21.76 21.80
N PHE A 995 15.00 -20.60 21.68
CA PHE A 995 16.00 -20.18 22.65
C PHE A 995 15.37 -19.66 23.96
N ALA A 996 14.26 -18.92 23.90
CA ALA A 996 13.56 -18.43 25.07
C ALA A 996 13.06 -19.54 25.99
N THR A 997 12.78 -20.72 25.45
CA THR A 997 12.41 -21.91 26.22
C THR A 997 13.58 -22.36 27.10
N ILE A 998 14.79 -22.36 26.56
CA ILE A 998 16.02 -22.64 27.30
C ILE A 998 16.24 -21.57 28.37
N LEU A 999 16.07 -20.28 28.01
CA LEU A 999 16.18 -19.16 28.95
C LEU A 999 15.18 -19.28 30.10
N THR A 1000 13.92 -19.59 29.81
CA THR A 1000 12.86 -19.67 30.82
C THR A 1000 13.09 -20.86 31.76
N LEU A 1001 13.55 -22.00 31.26
CA LEU A 1001 13.75 -23.21 32.06
C LEU A 1001 15.08 -23.23 32.84
N LEU A 1002 16.12 -22.55 32.35
CA LEU A 1002 17.46 -22.61 32.96
C LEU A 1002 17.89 -21.29 33.59
N VAL A 1003 17.63 -20.16 32.91
CA VAL A 1003 18.17 -18.84 33.31
C VAL A 1003 17.22 -18.11 34.25
N LEU A 1004 15.91 -18.13 34.00
CA LEU A 1004 14.92 -17.48 34.87
C LEU A 1004 14.99 -17.99 36.33
N PRO A 1005 15.13 -19.30 36.62
CA PRO A 1005 15.35 -19.80 37.99
C PRO A 1005 16.59 -19.20 38.67
N VAL A 1006 17.68 -19.01 37.92
CA VAL A 1006 18.93 -18.43 38.43
C VAL A 1006 18.76 -16.94 38.72
N ILE A 1007 18.10 -16.19 37.81
CA ILE A 1007 17.77 -14.78 38.02
C ILE A 1007 16.87 -14.63 39.26
N TYR A 1008 15.83 -15.45 39.38
CA TYR A 1008 14.92 -15.45 40.53
C TYR A 1008 15.65 -15.73 41.85
N ALA A 1009 16.57 -16.72 41.85
CA ALA A 1009 17.38 -17.05 43.03
C ALA A 1009 18.29 -15.88 43.47
N CYS A 1010 18.81 -15.09 42.52
CA CYS A 1010 19.62 -13.90 42.84
C CYS A 1010 18.81 -12.83 43.59
N PHE A 1011 17.55 -12.59 43.21
CA PHE A 1011 16.70 -11.57 43.86
C PHE A 1011 16.16 -11.99 45.23
N HIS A 1012 16.06 -13.30 45.49
CA HIS A 1012 15.47 -13.87 46.71
C HIS A 1012 16.49 -14.48 47.66
N ASN A 1013 17.77 -14.10 47.58
CA ASN A 1013 18.81 -14.68 48.41
C ASN A 1013 18.60 -14.32 49.89
N LYS A 1014 18.08 -15.24 50.71
CA LYS A 1014 18.12 -15.10 52.18
C LYS A 1014 19.57 -15.22 52.63
N SER A 1015 20.07 -14.16 53.26
CA SER A 1015 21.27 -14.16 54.09
C SER A 1015 21.28 -15.40 54.99
N LEU A 1016 22.31 -16.23 54.84
CA LEU A 1016 22.67 -17.31 55.75
C LEU A 1016 23.39 -16.80 57.01
N SER A 1017 23.18 -15.55 57.43
CA SER A 1017 23.85 -14.97 58.61
C SER A 1017 22.84 -14.33 59.57
N HIS A 1018 22.57 -15.09 60.65
CA HIS A 1018 22.19 -14.71 62.02
C HIS A 1018 21.05 -15.57 62.58
N GLN A 1019 21.36 -16.82 62.92
CA GLN A 1019 20.67 -17.54 64.00
C GLN A 1019 21.53 -18.64 64.62
N VAL A 1020 22.84 -18.38 64.75
CA VAL A 1020 23.72 -19.06 65.70
C VAL A 1020 24.44 -17.94 66.44
N LEU A 1021 24.37 -17.96 67.77
CA LEU A 1021 24.87 -16.96 68.74
C LEU A 1021 23.88 -15.83 69.08
N ARG A 1022 22.91 -16.15 69.94
CA ARG A 1022 22.73 -15.48 71.25
C ARG A 1022 21.80 -16.31 72.14
N VAL A 1023 22.45 -16.95 73.13
CA VAL A 1023 22.00 -17.51 74.43
C VAL A 1023 20.75 -18.39 74.44
#